data_AF-A0AAU0BED5-F1
#
_entry.id   AF-A0AAU0BED5-F1
#
_cell.length_a   1.000
_cell.length_b   1.000
_cell.length_c   1.000
_cell.angle_alpha   90.00
_cell.angle_beta   90.00
_cell.angle_gamma   90.00
#
_symmetry.space_group_name_H-M   'P 1'
#
loop_
_entity.id
_entity.type
_entity.pdbx_description
1 polymer ?
#
loop_
_entity_poly.entity_id
_entity_poly.type
_entity_poly.pdbx_seq_one_letter_code
_entity_poly.pdbx_strand_id
1 'polypeptide(L)'
;MTEHLTDLPSAVRRVLQRIEGPLRVGAPLGIGKPHRLLNALYAQLKDTPSRPLALYTALSLNPPKPGSGLEARFAAPFVARHFGEDFPRLAYVDDMLRDALPAHVQVEEFYMQSGGLLHSTQAQADYTSLNYTHAAAAVAQRAPNLIVQKVAREPGGMRLSLSCNNDITQDTLDAVQALGLPRPLLVAEIDTQLPWIGGTAAVDEAFFDLVIDLPGPSPRLFGLPRQPVNTIDYAIGLYASTLVRDGGTLQIGIGTLADALSHALVLRQTDNATYRRVLHALDPELEQHPAVRASGGLEPFQIGLYGCSEMLNEGFKQLVDCGVIRRKVHDDLPLMQRIADGSADAADHARLAREGEFLHGAFYLGSPDFYQWLRDLDAETRDAIGMRRISEINQLYGGNETLERLQRHQARFFNSCMMATALGAAVSDGLDDGRVVSGVGGQYNFVAMAHALPQARSALMLRATRDAGAHAASNVRWNYGHTTIPRHLRDLYITEYGIADLRHQTDQDCVLAMAGICDARFQDALLATAKTSRKLRSDPALPARAQRNTPQALEQALAPFRRVGSLPDYPLGSDFTEVEQRVLRALTWLKRATASNSAKLTTVWRALLSRDARDANDAACLQRMALDTPRGIGERMQARLLAYALRKTRSH
;
A
#
# COMPACT_ATOMS: atom_id res chain seq x y z
N MET A 1 -35.30 16.85 1.67
CA MET A 1 -34.44 17.64 2.56
C MET A 1 -33.63 16.65 3.37
N THR A 2 -32.31 16.84 3.43
CA THR A 2 -31.38 16.00 4.20
C THR A 2 -31.69 16.11 5.69
N GLU A 3 -31.74 14.97 6.38
CA GLU A 3 -32.02 14.91 7.80
C GLU A 3 -30.72 14.84 8.61
N HIS A 4 -30.61 15.68 9.63
CA HIS A 4 -29.45 15.76 10.50
C HIS A 4 -29.69 15.04 11.82
N LEU A 5 -28.74 14.21 12.23
CA LEU A 5 -28.82 13.42 13.45
C LEU A 5 -27.54 13.60 14.25
N THR A 6 -27.66 13.74 15.56
CA THR A 6 -26.52 14.02 16.45
C THR A 6 -26.17 12.83 17.35
N ASP A 7 -26.80 11.67 17.14
CA ASP A 7 -26.55 10.46 17.92
C ASP A 7 -26.76 9.18 17.08
N LEU A 8 -25.96 8.15 17.38
CA LEU A 8 -26.00 6.86 16.67
C LEU A 8 -27.29 6.07 16.90
N PRO A 9 -27.87 5.99 18.12
CA PRO A 9 -29.15 5.30 18.31
C PRO A 9 -30.28 5.84 17.44
N SER A 10 -30.41 7.16 17.31
CA SER A 10 -31.39 7.80 16.43
C SER A 10 -31.08 7.54 14.96
N ALA A 11 -29.80 7.57 14.55
CA ALA A 11 -29.38 7.21 13.20
C ALA A 11 -29.75 5.78 12.82
N VAL A 12 -29.41 4.80 13.68
CA VAL A 12 -29.78 3.39 13.47
C VAL A 12 -31.30 3.25 13.41
N ARG A 13 -32.05 3.86 14.34
CA ARG A 13 -33.52 3.81 14.31
C ARG A 13 -34.07 4.35 13.00
N ARG A 14 -33.55 5.49 12.51
CA ARG A 14 -34.02 6.12 11.27
C ARG A 14 -33.71 5.27 10.04
N VAL A 15 -32.51 4.71 9.95
CA VAL A 15 -32.13 3.75 8.88
C VAL A 15 -33.09 2.57 8.88
N LEU A 16 -33.30 1.96 10.06
CA LEU A 16 -34.14 0.79 10.21
C LEU A 16 -35.65 1.06 10.03
N GLN A 17 -36.09 2.32 10.13
CA GLN A 17 -37.46 2.73 9.80
C GLN A 17 -37.66 2.94 8.29
N ARG A 18 -36.62 3.42 7.59
CA ARG A 18 -36.70 3.70 6.14
C ARG A 18 -36.47 2.46 5.27
N ILE A 19 -35.79 1.44 5.79
CA ILE A 19 -35.50 0.20 5.06
C ILE A 19 -36.20 -0.96 5.77
N GLU A 20 -37.30 -1.43 5.22
CA GLU A 20 -37.98 -2.63 5.72
C GLU A 20 -37.25 -3.92 5.31
N GLY A 21 -37.23 -4.92 6.18
CA GLY A 21 -36.64 -6.22 5.88
C GLY A 21 -35.10 -6.26 5.89
N PRO A 22 -34.47 -7.09 5.04
CA PRO A 22 -33.02 -7.30 5.03
C PRO A 22 -32.23 -6.00 4.78
N LEU A 23 -31.13 -5.83 5.51
CA LEU A 23 -30.24 -4.69 5.34
C LEU A 23 -29.05 -5.10 4.46
N ARG A 24 -28.92 -4.48 3.29
CA ARG A 24 -27.84 -4.72 2.31
C ARG A 24 -27.02 -3.45 2.20
N VAL A 25 -25.85 -3.47 2.83
CA VAL A 25 -25.01 -2.30 3.07
C VAL A 25 -23.83 -2.31 2.10
N GLY A 26 -23.69 -1.24 1.30
CA GLY A 26 -22.42 -0.89 0.67
C GLY A 26 -21.61 0.02 1.60
N ALA A 27 -20.34 -0.31 1.82
CA ALA A 27 -19.42 0.54 2.55
C ALA A 27 -18.09 0.65 1.80
N PRO A 28 -17.50 1.85 1.71
CA PRO A 28 -16.31 2.08 0.90
C PRO A 28 -15.08 1.41 1.53
N LEU A 29 -13.95 1.32 0.81
CA LEU A 29 -12.75 0.71 1.40
C LEU A 29 -12.13 1.55 2.53
N GLY A 30 -11.29 0.91 3.35
CA GLY A 30 -10.37 1.59 4.27
C GLY A 30 -11.03 2.64 5.18
N ILE A 31 -10.49 3.86 5.15
CA ILE A 31 -10.83 4.94 6.10
C ILE A 31 -12.12 5.69 5.76
N GLY A 32 -12.71 5.44 4.58
CA GLY A 32 -14.05 5.95 4.26
C GLY A 32 -15.16 5.28 5.06
N LYS A 33 -14.89 4.16 5.76
CA LYS A 33 -15.91 3.43 6.52
C LYS A 33 -16.30 4.16 7.81
N PRO A 34 -17.59 4.43 8.06
CA PRO A 34 -18.05 4.94 9.35
C PRO A 34 -18.14 3.81 10.37
N HIS A 35 -17.01 3.53 11.06
CA HIS A 35 -16.88 2.41 11.99
C HIS A 35 -17.90 2.48 13.12
N ARG A 36 -18.18 3.69 13.63
CA ARG A 36 -19.15 3.90 14.72
C ARG A 36 -20.57 3.54 14.27
N LEU A 37 -21.01 4.02 13.11
CA LEU A 37 -22.31 3.66 12.53
C LEU A 37 -22.40 2.16 12.20
N LEU A 38 -21.38 1.59 11.55
CA LEU A 38 -21.36 0.17 11.19
C LEU A 38 -21.45 -0.73 12.43
N ASN A 39 -20.73 -0.40 13.51
CA ASN A 39 -20.83 -1.13 14.77
C ASN A 39 -22.21 -0.99 15.40
N ALA A 40 -22.83 0.19 15.36
CA ALA A 40 -24.16 0.40 15.90
C ALA A 40 -25.23 -0.38 15.13
N LEU A 41 -25.14 -0.45 13.79
CA LEU A 41 -26.00 -1.30 12.95
C LEU A 41 -25.77 -2.78 13.23
N TYR A 42 -24.50 -3.20 13.27
CA TYR A 42 -24.12 -4.59 13.52
C TYR A 42 -24.63 -5.07 14.88
N ALA A 43 -24.45 -4.28 15.95
CA ALA A 43 -24.91 -4.63 17.28
C ALA A 43 -26.42 -4.91 17.34
N GLN A 44 -27.24 -4.15 16.59
CA GLN A 44 -28.70 -4.37 16.58
C GLN A 44 -29.14 -5.54 15.70
N LEU A 45 -28.37 -5.88 14.68
CA LEU A 45 -28.76 -6.93 13.72
C LEU A 45 -28.14 -8.29 14.04
N LYS A 46 -27.02 -8.31 14.78
CA LYS A 46 -26.30 -9.54 15.15
C LYS A 46 -27.22 -10.56 15.82
N ASP A 47 -28.08 -10.12 16.73
CA ASP A 47 -29.00 -11.00 17.47
C ASP A 47 -30.44 -10.92 16.95
N THR A 48 -30.65 -10.45 15.71
CA THR A 48 -31.98 -10.29 15.08
C THR A 48 -32.10 -11.10 13.76
N PRO A 49 -32.29 -12.44 13.81
CA PRO A 49 -32.34 -13.28 12.62
C PRO A 49 -33.46 -12.97 11.62
N SER A 50 -34.57 -12.38 12.10
CA SER A 50 -35.66 -11.91 11.24
C SER A 50 -35.26 -10.75 10.33
N ARG A 51 -34.06 -10.20 10.52
CA ARG A 51 -33.54 -9.07 9.75
C ARG A 51 -32.08 -9.30 9.33
N PRO A 52 -31.85 -10.09 8.26
CA PRO A 52 -30.52 -10.42 7.78
C PRO A 52 -29.70 -9.17 7.41
N LEU A 53 -28.38 -9.25 7.61
CA LEU A 53 -27.42 -8.20 7.27
C LEU A 53 -26.43 -8.73 6.24
N ALA A 54 -26.31 -8.06 5.09
CA ALA A 54 -25.23 -8.27 4.14
C ALA A 54 -24.40 -6.99 4.04
N LEU A 55 -23.08 -7.11 4.15
CA LEU A 55 -22.13 -6.00 4.00
C LEU A 55 -21.20 -6.28 2.81
N TYR A 56 -21.21 -5.39 1.82
CA TYR A 56 -20.33 -5.44 0.65
C TYR A 56 -19.27 -4.36 0.78
N THR A 57 -18.01 -4.77 0.88
CA THR A 57 -16.92 -3.85 1.23
C THR A 57 -15.53 -4.36 0.80
N ALA A 58 -14.47 -3.68 1.23
CA ALA A 58 -13.08 -4.07 1.05
C ALA A 58 -12.18 -3.41 2.10
N LEU A 59 -11.11 -4.05 2.53
CA LEU A 59 -10.08 -3.50 3.40
C LEU A 59 -10.69 -2.95 4.69
N SER A 60 -11.29 -3.83 5.49
CA SER A 60 -11.74 -3.48 6.84
C SER A 60 -10.55 -3.34 7.79
N LEU A 61 -10.26 -2.12 8.24
CA LEU A 61 -9.04 -1.78 8.98
C LEU A 61 -9.26 -1.78 10.48
N ASN A 62 -8.67 -2.74 11.19
CA ASN A 62 -8.59 -2.74 12.63
C ASN A 62 -7.13 -2.55 13.09
N PRO A 63 -6.87 -1.79 14.16
CA PRO A 63 -5.53 -1.73 14.76
C PRO A 63 -5.03 -3.14 15.13
N PRO A 64 -3.72 -3.40 15.06
CA PRO A 64 -3.18 -4.70 15.46
C PRO A 64 -3.46 -4.94 16.96
N LYS A 65 -3.81 -6.18 17.32
CA LYS A 65 -3.88 -6.58 18.73
C LYS A 65 -2.45 -6.79 19.24
N PRO A 66 -2.07 -6.24 20.41
CA PRO A 66 -0.77 -6.51 21.00
C PRO A 66 -0.58 -8.02 21.19
N GLY A 67 0.63 -8.52 20.92
CA GLY A 67 1.02 -9.90 21.18
C GLY A 67 1.16 -10.20 22.68
N SER A 68 2.17 -10.98 23.07
CA SER A 68 2.44 -11.29 24.48
C SER A 68 3.88 -10.92 24.89
N GLY A 69 4.13 -10.81 26.20
CA GLY A 69 5.47 -10.56 26.73
C GLY A 69 6.10 -9.25 26.24
N LEU A 70 7.32 -9.33 25.68
CA LEU A 70 8.04 -8.16 25.18
C LEU A 70 7.32 -7.48 24.01
N GLU A 71 6.66 -8.24 23.14
CA GLU A 71 5.90 -7.67 22.02
C GLU A 71 4.75 -6.80 22.51
N ALA A 72 3.99 -7.29 23.51
CA ALA A 72 2.90 -6.53 24.12
C ALA A 72 3.39 -5.23 24.76
N ARG A 73 4.51 -5.30 25.52
CA ARG A 73 5.12 -4.15 26.19
C ARG A 73 5.59 -3.06 25.22
N PHE A 74 6.01 -3.46 24.03
CA PHE A 74 6.35 -2.51 22.96
C PHE A 74 5.10 -1.95 22.29
N ALA A 75 4.23 -2.86 21.81
CA ALA A 75 3.12 -2.54 20.93
C ALA A 75 2.00 -1.77 21.63
N ALA A 76 1.63 -2.10 22.87
CA ALA A 76 0.45 -1.51 23.52
C ALA A 76 0.55 0.02 23.67
N PRO A 77 1.65 0.61 24.19
CA PRO A 77 1.74 2.07 24.28
C PRO A 77 1.90 2.75 22.90
N PHE A 78 2.51 2.06 21.94
CA PHE A 78 2.59 2.55 20.56
C PHE A 78 1.19 2.61 19.92
N VAL A 79 0.41 1.53 20.02
CA VAL A 79 -0.95 1.45 19.49
C VAL A 79 -1.84 2.52 20.10
N ALA A 80 -1.80 2.70 21.43
CA ALA A 80 -2.57 3.74 22.11
C ALA A 80 -2.19 5.16 21.63
N ARG A 81 -0.89 5.45 21.46
CA ARG A 81 -0.42 6.75 20.94
C ARG A 81 -0.80 6.97 19.47
N HIS A 82 -0.67 5.93 18.64
CA HIS A 82 -0.81 6.01 17.19
C HIS A 82 -2.28 6.02 16.74
N PHE A 83 -3.11 5.12 17.29
CA PHE A 83 -4.52 4.97 16.92
C PHE A 83 -5.50 5.63 17.91
N GLY A 84 -5.04 6.02 19.11
CA GLY A 84 -5.90 6.45 20.21
C GLY A 84 -6.36 5.27 21.08
N GLU A 85 -6.74 5.56 22.33
CA GLU A 85 -7.30 4.57 23.26
C GLU A 85 -8.76 4.20 22.91
N ASP A 86 -9.43 5.05 22.15
CA ASP A 86 -10.86 5.01 21.84
C ASP A 86 -11.15 4.63 20.38
N PHE A 87 -10.14 4.14 19.63
CA PHE A 87 -10.33 3.77 18.23
C PHE A 87 -11.48 2.75 18.09
N PRO A 88 -12.55 3.07 17.32
CA PRO A 88 -13.71 2.22 17.21
C PRO A 88 -13.41 1.02 16.31
N ARG A 89 -12.91 -0.08 16.87
CA ARG A 89 -12.68 -1.33 16.13
C ARG A 89 -13.96 -1.86 15.51
N LEU A 90 -13.89 -2.35 14.28
CA LEU A 90 -15.01 -3.00 13.60
C LEU A 90 -15.33 -4.35 14.25
N ALA A 91 -16.50 -4.44 14.89
CA ALA A 91 -16.92 -5.61 15.64
C ALA A 91 -17.12 -6.85 14.75
N TYR A 92 -17.68 -6.67 13.54
CA TYR A 92 -17.86 -7.77 12.59
C TYR A 92 -16.52 -8.39 12.16
N VAL A 93 -15.44 -7.60 12.06
CA VAL A 93 -14.10 -8.11 11.74
C VAL A 93 -13.55 -8.94 12.92
N ASP A 94 -13.76 -8.48 14.15
CA ASP A 94 -13.37 -9.24 15.35
C ASP A 94 -14.16 -10.57 15.49
N ASP A 95 -15.38 -10.64 14.94
CA ASP A 95 -16.16 -11.86 14.83
C ASP A 95 -15.71 -12.76 13.66
N MET A 96 -15.43 -12.21 12.47
CA MET A 96 -14.84 -12.96 11.34
C MET A 96 -13.52 -13.62 11.75
N LEU A 97 -12.64 -12.91 12.45
CA LEU A 97 -11.37 -13.45 12.96
C LEU A 97 -11.54 -14.70 13.86
N ARG A 98 -12.74 -14.91 14.41
CA ARG A 98 -13.08 -16.03 15.29
C ARG A 98 -14.08 -17.00 14.65
N ASP A 99 -14.42 -16.81 13.38
CA ASP A 99 -15.51 -17.48 12.67
C ASP A 99 -16.84 -17.46 13.47
N ALA A 100 -17.17 -16.28 14.00
CA ALA A 100 -18.29 -16.05 14.92
C ALA A 100 -19.40 -15.12 14.37
N LEU A 101 -19.40 -14.80 13.07
CA LEU A 101 -20.56 -14.12 12.47
C LEU A 101 -21.79 -15.04 12.55
N PRO A 102 -22.97 -14.53 12.95
CA PRO A 102 -24.22 -15.29 12.90
C PRO A 102 -24.58 -15.71 11.47
N ALA A 103 -25.34 -16.80 11.31
CA ALA A 103 -25.71 -17.34 10.00
C ALA A 103 -26.53 -16.36 9.11
N HIS A 104 -27.21 -15.37 9.70
CA HIS A 104 -27.95 -14.34 8.98
C HIS A 104 -27.14 -13.05 8.75
N VAL A 105 -25.85 -13.05 9.08
CA VAL A 105 -24.92 -11.96 8.77
C VAL A 105 -23.86 -12.44 7.78
N GLN A 106 -23.77 -11.77 6.65
CA GLN A 106 -22.77 -12.03 5.63
C GLN A 106 -21.91 -10.78 5.41
N VAL A 107 -20.59 -10.97 5.28
CA VAL A 107 -19.64 -9.91 4.95
C VAL A 107 -18.82 -10.35 3.75
N GLU A 108 -19.08 -9.73 2.60
CA GLU A 108 -18.32 -9.94 1.37
C GLU A 108 -17.23 -8.88 1.25
N GLU A 109 -15.96 -9.30 1.23
CA GLU A 109 -14.82 -8.43 0.93
C GLU A 109 -14.19 -8.80 -0.42
N PHE A 110 -13.87 -7.80 -1.25
CA PHE A 110 -13.11 -8.00 -2.50
C PHE A 110 -11.61 -7.70 -2.37
N TYR A 111 -11.20 -7.18 -1.21
CA TYR A 111 -9.80 -6.96 -0.87
C TYR A 111 -9.67 -7.06 0.65
N MET A 112 -8.77 -7.91 1.17
CA MET A 112 -8.57 -8.07 2.61
C MET A 112 -7.29 -7.41 3.10
N GLN A 113 -7.22 -7.07 4.39
CA GLN A 113 -5.96 -6.73 5.03
C GLN A 113 -4.99 -7.92 4.91
N SER A 114 -3.79 -7.68 4.35
CA SER A 114 -2.84 -8.74 3.99
C SER A 114 -2.56 -9.72 5.13
N GLY A 115 -2.93 -10.98 4.92
CA GLY A 115 -2.76 -12.10 5.86
C GLY A 115 -3.66 -12.04 7.10
N GLY A 116 -4.43 -10.97 7.30
CA GLY A 116 -5.22 -10.74 8.52
C GLY A 116 -6.36 -11.74 8.69
N LEU A 117 -6.97 -12.17 7.59
CA LEU A 117 -8.12 -13.09 7.57
C LEU A 117 -7.80 -14.44 6.92
N LEU A 118 -6.50 -14.80 6.83
CA LEU A 118 -6.03 -16.03 6.17
C LEU A 118 -6.58 -17.32 6.80
N HIS A 119 -6.97 -17.27 8.07
CA HIS A 119 -7.45 -18.41 8.86
C HIS A 119 -8.94 -18.33 9.21
N SER A 120 -9.66 -17.32 8.71
CA SER A 120 -11.12 -17.23 8.90
C SER A 120 -11.82 -17.96 7.77
N THR A 121 -12.59 -19.00 8.12
CA THR A 121 -13.44 -19.72 7.17
C THR A 121 -14.48 -18.80 6.55
N GLN A 122 -15.11 -17.94 7.37
CA GLN A 122 -16.15 -17.01 6.90
C GLN A 122 -15.59 -16.00 5.90
N ALA A 123 -14.44 -15.38 6.21
CA ALA A 123 -13.79 -14.46 5.30
C ALA A 123 -13.37 -15.13 3.97
N GLN A 124 -12.77 -16.31 4.05
CA GLN A 124 -12.28 -17.01 2.85
C GLN A 124 -13.44 -17.52 1.97
N ALA A 125 -14.56 -17.94 2.57
CA ALA A 125 -15.73 -18.42 1.84
C ALA A 125 -16.53 -17.29 1.17
N ASP A 126 -16.60 -16.11 1.80
CA ASP A 126 -17.34 -14.94 1.31
C ASP A 126 -16.44 -13.93 0.54
N TYR A 127 -15.21 -14.30 0.18
CA TYR A 127 -14.35 -13.45 -0.64
C TYR A 127 -14.85 -13.35 -2.08
N THR A 128 -14.93 -12.14 -2.63
CA THR A 128 -15.27 -11.92 -4.03
C THR A 128 -14.06 -11.48 -4.83
N SER A 129 -13.59 -12.32 -5.75
CA SER A 129 -12.46 -11.98 -6.63
C SER A 129 -12.86 -10.98 -7.70
N LEU A 130 -12.46 -9.71 -7.54
CA LEU A 130 -12.80 -8.61 -8.46
C LEU A 130 -11.58 -7.76 -8.76
N ASN A 131 -11.41 -7.41 -10.04
CA ASN A 131 -10.62 -6.24 -10.42
C ASN A 131 -11.32 -4.99 -9.87
N TYR A 132 -10.55 -3.97 -9.49
CA TYR A 132 -11.10 -2.81 -8.81
C TYR A 132 -12.16 -2.07 -9.64
N THR A 133 -11.93 -1.95 -10.96
CA THR A 133 -12.89 -1.28 -11.86
C THR A 133 -14.22 -2.03 -12.03
N HIS A 134 -14.32 -3.28 -11.57
CA HIS A 134 -15.56 -4.05 -11.56
C HIS A 134 -16.27 -4.02 -10.21
N ALA A 135 -15.64 -3.49 -9.15
CA ALA A 135 -16.18 -3.52 -7.80
C ALA A 135 -17.53 -2.80 -7.69
N ALA A 136 -17.64 -1.60 -8.26
CA ALA A 136 -18.88 -0.82 -8.27
C ALA A 136 -20.06 -1.58 -8.91
N ALA A 137 -19.84 -2.18 -10.08
CA ALA A 137 -20.86 -2.95 -10.78
C ALA A 137 -21.24 -4.23 -10.00
N ALA A 138 -20.26 -4.91 -9.40
CA ALA A 138 -20.52 -6.07 -8.57
C ALA A 138 -21.36 -5.70 -7.35
N VAL A 139 -21.01 -4.64 -6.61
CA VAL A 139 -21.80 -4.14 -5.48
C VAL A 139 -23.22 -3.78 -5.93
N ALA A 140 -23.39 -3.06 -7.04
CA ALA A 140 -24.70 -2.69 -7.56
C ALA A 140 -25.59 -3.91 -7.88
N GLN A 141 -25.02 -5.01 -8.40
CA GLN A 141 -25.76 -6.26 -8.65
C GLN A 141 -26.31 -6.91 -7.37
N ARG A 142 -25.75 -6.60 -6.20
CA ARG A 142 -26.29 -7.06 -4.91
C ARG A 142 -27.41 -6.17 -4.39
N ALA A 143 -27.79 -5.15 -5.16
CA ALA A 143 -28.88 -4.22 -4.89
C ALA A 143 -28.82 -3.65 -3.46
N PRO A 144 -27.71 -2.99 -3.07
CA PRO A 144 -27.59 -2.37 -1.75
C PRO A 144 -28.78 -1.42 -1.56
N ASN A 145 -29.39 -1.46 -0.38
CA ASN A 145 -30.45 -0.53 0.00
C ASN A 145 -29.95 0.54 0.98
N LEU A 146 -28.71 0.42 1.45
CA LEU A 146 -27.99 1.39 2.26
C LEU A 146 -26.56 1.57 1.73
N ILE A 147 -26.09 2.80 1.59
CA ILE A 147 -24.66 3.10 1.47
C ILE A 147 -24.27 4.05 2.60
N VAL A 148 -23.19 3.71 3.30
CA VAL A 148 -22.66 4.50 4.43
C VAL A 148 -21.26 5.00 4.14
N GLN A 149 -20.96 6.24 4.50
CA GLN A 149 -19.68 6.89 4.15
C GLN A 149 -19.25 7.88 5.24
N LYS A 150 -17.96 7.91 5.58
CA LYS A 150 -17.37 9.03 6.32
C LYS A 150 -17.06 10.18 5.39
N VAL A 151 -17.34 11.40 5.84
CA VAL A 151 -17.15 12.63 5.06
C VAL A 151 -16.47 13.72 5.88
N ALA A 152 -15.81 14.65 5.20
CA ALA A 152 -15.37 15.92 5.76
C ALA A 152 -16.42 17.01 5.48
N ARG A 153 -16.54 18.00 6.37
CA ARG A 153 -17.35 19.19 6.16
C ARG A 153 -16.48 20.34 5.64
N GLU A 154 -17.00 21.11 4.71
CA GLU A 154 -16.33 22.33 4.22
C GLU A 154 -16.09 23.32 5.36
N PRO A 155 -14.86 23.83 5.54
CA PRO A 155 -14.60 24.86 6.54
C PRO A 155 -15.48 26.11 6.29
N GLY A 156 -16.39 26.41 7.23
CA GLY A 156 -17.30 27.55 7.13
C GLY A 156 -18.45 27.38 6.12
N GLY A 157 -18.60 26.20 5.52
CA GLY A 157 -19.61 25.90 4.50
C GLY A 157 -20.53 24.74 4.86
N MET A 158 -21.50 24.48 3.97
CA MET A 158 -22.47 23.38 4.11
C MET A 158 -22.14 22.17 3.25
N ARG A 159 -21.19 22.28 2.31
CA ARG A 159 -20.82 21.17 1.44
C ARG A 159 -20.11 20.08 2.23
N LEU A 160 -20.24 18.86 1.72
CA LEU A 160 -19.57 17.67 2.24
C LEU A 160 -18.54 17.21 1.22
N SER A 161 -17.53 16.49 1.68
CA SER A 161 -16.51 15.89 0.83
C SER A 161 -16.34 14.43 1.18
N LEU A 162 -16.26 13.57 0.16
CA LEU A 162 -15.84 12.17 0.29
C LEU A 162 -14.38 12.06 0.75
N SER A 163 -13.67 13.20 0.85
CA SER A 163 -12.36 13.36 1.48
C SER A 163 -11.35 12.38 0.88
N CYS A 164 -10.59 11.70 1.72
CA CYS A 164 -9.60 10.70 1.37
C CYS A 164 -10.17 9.42 0.72
N ASN A 165 -11.47 9.33 0.41
CA ASN A 165 -12.06 8.06 0.00
C ASN A 165 -13.29 8.22 -0.89
N ASN A 166 -13.11 8.81 -2.08
CA ASN A 166 -14.11 8.82 -3.15
C ASN A 166 -14.39 7.39 -3.67
N ASP A 167 -13.31 6.60 -3.84
CA ASP A 167 -13.35 5.16 -4.07
C ASP A 167 -14.36 4.77 -5.17
N ILE A 168 -15.38 3.97 -4.82
CA ILE A 168 -16.41 3.45 -5.73
C ILE A 168 -17.81 3.96 -5.35
N THR A 169 -17.97 4.88 -4.41
CA THR A 169 -19.31 5.28 -3.92
C THR A 169 -20.13 5.92 -5.05
N GLN A 170 -19.55 6.86 -5.79
CA GLN A 170 -20.22 7.48 -6.93
C GLN A 170 -20.39 6.46 -8.08
N ASP A 171 -19.37 5.67 -8.39
CA ASP A 171 -19.43 4.63 -9.42
C ASP A 171 -20.52 3.59 -9.15
N THR A 172 -20.74 3.24 -7.88
CA THR A 172 -21.77 2.28 -7.45
C THR A 172 -23.17 2.87 -7.67
N LEU A 173 -23.35 4.17 -7.41
CA LEU A 173 -24.63 4.85 -7.67
C LEU A 173 -24.96 4.88 -9.16
N ASP A 174 -23.97 5.20 -9.99
CA ASP A 174 -24.12 5.20 -11.45
C ASP A 174 -24.48 3.78 -11.94
N ALA A 175 -23.83 2.75 -11.40
CA ALA A 175 -24.13 1.35 -11.72
C ALA A 175 -25.53 0.89 -11.23
N VAL A 176 -25.97 1.30 -10.03
CA VAL A 176 -27.33 1.04 -9.52
C VAL A 176 -28.37 1.67 -10.44
N GLN A 177 -28.16 2.92 -10.86
CA GLN A 177 -29.05 3.62 -11.78
C GLN A 177 -29.09 2.92 -13.15
N ALA A 178 -27.94 2.51 -13.68
CA ALA A 178 -27.86 1.80 -14.96
C ALA A 178 -28.59 0.45 -14.95
N LEU A 179 -28.66 -0.22 -13.79
CA LEU A 179 -29.42 -1.45 -13.60
C LEU A 179 -30.93 -1.22 -13.39
N GLY A 180 -31.38 0.04 -13.33
CA GLY A 180 -32.78 0.38 -13.04
C GLY A 180 -33.21 0.04 -11.61
N LEU A 181 -32.25 -0.09 -10.68
CA LEU A 181 -32.52 -0.41 -9.29
C LEU A 181 -32.88 0.85 -8.50
N PRO A 182 -33.66 0.73 -7.39
CA PRO A 182 -33.92 1.85 -6.50
C PRO A 182 -32.63 2.44 -5.94
N ARG A 183 -32.57 3.77 -5.84
CA ARG A 183 -31.46 4.46 -5.19
C ARG A 183 -31.38 4.03 -3.71
N PRO A 184 -30.22 3.60 -3.21
CA PRO A 184 -30.05 3.25 -1.80
C PRO A 184 -30.21 4.49 -0.92
N LEU A 185 -30.58 4.28 0.34
CA LEU A 185 -30.48 5.32 1.36
C LEU A 185 -29.00 5.69 1.54
N LEU A 186 -28.66 6.97 1.41
CA LEU A 186 -27.29 7.47 1.57
C LEU A 186 -27.10 8.13 2.93
N VAL A 187 -26.15 7.61 3.70
CA VAL A 187 -25.88 8.07 5.07
C VAL A 187 -24.43 8.50 5.21
N ALA A 188 -24.22 9.76 5.56
CA ALA A 188 -22.91 10.30 5.89
C ALA A 188 -22.68 10.34 7.40
N GLU A 189 -21.48 9.99 7.86
CA GLU A 189 -20.97 10.33 9.20
C GLU A 189 -19.87 11.38 9.04
N ILE A 190 -20.07 12.57 9.64
CA ILE A 190 -19.03 13.61 9.63
C ILE A 190 -17.90 13.18 10.55
N ASP A 191 -16.69 13.17 10.00
CA ASP A 191 -15.46 12.93 10.73
C ASP A 191 -14.59 14.20 10.71
N THR A 192 -14.48 14.86 11.86
CA THR A 192 -13.72 16.10 12.04
C THR A 192 -12.21 15.93 11.84
N GLN A 193 -11.71 14.70 11.80
CA GLN A 193 -10.30 14.41 11.53
C GLN A 193 -10.04 14.20 10.02
N LEU A 194 -11.06 14.01 9.19
CA LEU A 194 -10.87 13.86 7.74
C LEU A 194 -10.47 15.20 7.10
N PRO A 195 -9.43 15.25 6.22
CA PRO A 195 -9.07 16.46 5.51
C PRO A 195 -10.15 16.85 4.49
N TRP A 196 -10.39 18.15 4.33
CA TRP A 196 -11.23 18.63 3.25
C TRP A 196 -10.49 18.52 1.92
N ILE A 197 -11.05 17.75 0.97
CA ILE A 197 -10.58 17.67 -0.41
C ILE A 197 -11.69 18.17 -1.33
N GLY A 198 -11.38 19.13 -2.20
CA GLY A 198 -12.34 19.76 -3.11
C GLY A 198 -12.59 18.96 -4.39
N GLY A 199 -12.86 19.68 -5.47
CA GLY A 199 -13.05 19.09 -6.80
C GLY A 199 -14.17 18.05 -6.86
N THR A 200 -13.91 16.93 -7.53
CA THR A 200 -14.87 15.84 -7.75
C THR A 200 -15.27 15.07 -6.48
N ALA A 201 -14.54 15.25 -5.38
CA ALA A 201 -14.89 14.65 -4.08
C ALA A 201 -15.90 15.50 -3.30
N ALA A 202 -16.04 16.78 -3.62
CA ALA A 202 -17.00 17.67 -2.97
C ALA A 202 -18.41 17.44 -3.55
N VAL A 203 -19.38 17.31 -2.66
CA VAL A 203 -20.79 17.11 -2.98
C VAL A 203 -21.65 18.08 -2.17
N ASP A 204 -22.81 18.45 -2.73
CA ASP A 204 -23.82 19.17 -1.97
C ASP A 204 -24.36 18.27 -0.85
N GLU A 205 -24.80 18.88 0.25
CA GLU A 205 -25.35 18.15 1.39
C GLU A 205 -26.55 17.27 1.01
N ALA A 206 -27.33 17.71 0.02
CA ALA A 206 -28.44 16.97 -0.58
C ALA A 206 -28.04 15.67 -1.28
N PHE A 207 -26.75 15.42 -1.49
CA PHE A 207 -26.26 14.12 -1.93
C PHE A 207 -26.61 13.02 -0.93
N PHE A 208 -26.64 13.32 0.38
CA PHE A 208 -26.99 12.36 1.42
C PHE A 208 -28.43 12.55 1.91
N ASP A 209 -29.09 11.43 2.23
CA ASP A 209 -30.43 11.44 2.82
C ASP A 209 -30.36 11.73 4.32
N LEU A 210 -29.35 11.17 5.00
CA LEU A 210 -29.06 11.38 6.42
C LEU A 210 -27.61 11.85 6.61
N VAL A 211 -27.40 12.85 7.45
CA VAL A 211 -26.08 13.32 7.87
C VAL A 211 -25.98 13.18 9.39
N ILE A 212 -25.00 12.41 9.84
CA ILE A 212 -24.72 12.19 11.26
C ILE A 212 -23.57 13.10 11.67
N ASP A 213 -23.85 14.04 12.58
CA ASP A 213 -22.90 14.99 13.14
C ASP A 213 -22.81 14.76 14.66
N LEU A 214 -21.90 13.86 15.05
CA LEU A 214 -21.78 13.44 16.44
C LEU A 214 -21.07 14.51 17.28
N PRO A 215 -21.50 14.74 18.53
CA PRO A 215 -20.87 15.73 19.39
C PRO A 215 -19.44 15.33 19.78
N GLY A 216 -18.56 16.32 19.90
CA GLY A 216 -17.17 16.15 20.31
C GLY A 216 -16.24 15.80 19.14
N PRO A 217 -14.92 15.69 19.41
CA PRO A 217 -13.96 15.35 18.37
C PRO A 217 -14.17 13.91 17.90
N SER A 218 -13.93 13.68 16.61
CA SER A 218 -13.90 12.33 16.06
C SER A 218 -12.65 11.57 16.56
N PRO A 219 -12.72 10.23 16.71
CA PRO A 219 -11.55 9.43 17.02
C PRO A 219 -10.44 9.63 15.98
N ARG A 220 -9.19 9.31 16.34
CA ARG A 220 -8.08 9.40 15.38
C ARG A 220 -8.36 8.53 14.16
N LEU A 221 -7.96 9.04 12.99
CA LEU A 221 -8.00 8.26 11.75
C LEU A 221 -7.05 7.06 11.86
N PHE A 222 -7.39 5.99 11.14
CA PHE A 222 -6.50 4.86 11.02
C PHE A 222 -5.21 5.31 10.29
N GLY A 223 -4.09 5.26 11.00
CA GLY A 223 -2.78 5.57 10.46
C GLY A 223 -2.03 4.30 10.10
N LEU A 224 -1.54 4.15 8.87
CA LEU A 224 -0.61 3.05 8.54
C LEU A 224 0.75 3.30 9.22
N PRO A 225 1.23 2.42 10.11
CA PRO A 225 2.54 2.58 10.73
C PRO A 225 3.65 2.40 9.69
N ARG A 226 4.48 3.42 9.52
CA ARG A 226 5.65 3.37 8.63
C ARG A 226 6.61 2.28 9.08
N GLN A 227 7.02 1.44 8.15
CA GLN A 227 7.91 0.31 8.40
C GLN A 227 9.35 0.68 8.03
N PRO A 228 10.36 0.09 8.69
CA PRO A 228 11.74 0.31 8.31
C PRO A 228 12.03 -0.30 6.93
N VAL A 229 12.65 0.49 6.06
CA VAL A 229 13.12 0.06 4.74
C VAL A 229 14.48 -0.63 4.87
N ASN A 230 14.52 -1.91 4.52
CA ASN A 230 15.74 -2.73 4.59
C ASN A 230 16.58 -2.61 3.30
N THR A 231 17.77 -3.21 3.31
CA THR A 231 18.71 -3.21 2.19
C THR A 231 18.14 -3.81 0.89
N ILE A 232 17.35 -4.89 0.99
CA ILE A 232 16.70 -5.55 -0.16
C ILE A 232 15.72 -4.59 -0.83
N ASP A 233 14.85 -3.98 -0.04
CA ASP A 233 13.83 -3.07 -0.54
C ASP A 233 14.45 -1.81 -1.15
N TYR A 234 15.54 -1.29 -0.54
CA TYR A 234 16.30 -0.19 -1.12
C TYR A 234 16.86 -0.51 -2.51
N ALA A 235 17.49 -1.68 -2.68
CA ALA A 235 18.01 -2.07 -3.98
C ALA A 235 16.91 -2.16 -5.04
N ILE A 236 15.76 -2.76 -4.70
CA ILE A 236 14.60 -2.82 -5.60
C ILE A 236 14.11 -1.41 -5.97
N GLY A 237 13.92 -0.54 -4.98
CA GLY A 237 13.49 0.85 -5.20
C GLY A 237 14.47 1.66 -6.06
N LEU A 238 15.78 1.45 -5.86
CA LEU A 238 16.84 2.06 -6.65
C LEU A 238 16.81 1.59 -8.11
N TYR A 239 16.71 0.29 -8.38
CA TYR A 239 16.53 -0.22 -9.75
C TYR A 239 15.24 0.33 -10.38
N ALA A 240 14.12 0.29 -9.65
CA ALA A 240 12.84 0.81 -10.11
C ALA A 240 12.90 2.30 -10.48
N SER A 241 13.59 3.12 -9.69
CA SER A 241 13.71 4.56 -9.92
C SER A 241 14.39 4.92 -11.26
N THR A 242 15.28 4.04 -11.76
CA THR A 242 15.96 4.25 -13.04
C THR A 242 15.01 4.12 -14.24
N LEU A 243 13.86 3.46 -14.06
CA LEU A 243 12.84 3.28 -15.10
C LEU A 243 11.88 4.47 -15.20
N VAL A 244 11.98 5.45 -14.29
CA VAL A 244 11.13 6.64 -14.27
C VAL A 244 11.69 7.72 -15.18
N ARG A 245 10.89 8.15 -16.16
CA ARG A 245 11.27 9.18 -17.13
C ARG A 245 10.76 10.55 -16.70
N ASP A 246 11.59 11.58 -16.83
CA ASP A 246 11.18 12.96 -16.59
C ASP A 246 10.06 13.39 -17.55
N GLY A 247 9.13 14.20 -17.05
CA GLY A 247 7.87 14.47 -17.74
C GLY A 247 6.87 13.32 -17.67
N GLY A 248 7.22 12.12 -17.20
CA GLY A 248 6.34 10.96 -17.24
C GLY A 248 5.14 11.01 -16.29
N THR A 249 4.44 9.87 -16.23
CA THR A 249 3.35 9.62 -15.28
C THR A 249 3.78 8.55 -14.28
N LEU A 250 3.47 8.74 -13.00
CA LEU A 250 3.87 7.83 -11.93
C LEU A 250 2.66 7.27 -11.20
N GLN A 251 2.62 5.95 -11.09
CA GLN A 251 1.79 5.21 -10.14
C GLN A 251 2.70 4.32 -9.29
N ILE A 252 2.51 4.36 -7.97
CA ILE A 252 3.21 3.50 -7.02
C ILE A 252 2.20 2.89 -6.05
N GLY A 253 2.48 1.67 -5.60
CA GLY A 253 1.72 1.01 -4.55
C GLY A 253 2.09 1.48 -3.14
N ILE A 254 2.01 0.56 -2.18
CA ILE A 254 2.27 0.81 -0.76
C ILE A 254 3.38 -0.06 -0.17
N GLY A 255 3.75 0.26 1.06
CA GLY A 255 4.70 -0.50 1.85
C GLY A 255 6.14 -0.21 1.46
N THR A 256 7.05 -0.95 2.07
CA THR A 256 8.49 -0.62 2.06
C THR A 256 9.13 -0.59 0.67
N LEU A 257 8.57 -1.31 -0.31
CA LEU A 257 9.04 -1.25 -1.71
C LEU A 257 8.67 0.09 -2.37
N ALA A 258 7.45 0.58 -2.14
CA ALA A 258 7.03 1.89 -2.62
C ALA A 258 7.75 3.02 -1.87
N ASP A 259 8.00 2.84 -0.57
CA ASP A 259 8.79 3.80 0.23
C ASP A 259 10.24 3.89 -0.29
N ALA A 260 10.85 2.75 -0.60
CA ALA A 260 12.19 2.69 -1.17
C ALA A 260 12.28 3.36 -2.55
N LEU A 261 11.29 3.13 -3.42
CA LEU A 261 11.20 3.81 -4.72
C LEU A 261 11.04 5.32 -4.53
N SER A 262 10.15 5.75 -3.65
CA SER A 262 9.93 7.17 -3.35
C SER A 262 11.21 7.83 -2.84
N HIS A 263 11.92 7.17 -1.90
CA HIS A 263 13.23 7.63 -1.43
C HIS A 263 14.25 7.74 -2.56
N ALA A 264 14.35 6.73 -3.43
CA ALA A 264 15.28 6.75 -4.55
C ALA A 264 15.00 7.90 -5.52
N LEU A 265 13.73 8.24 -5.77
CA LEU A 265 13.33 9.38 -6.59
C LEU A 265 13.62 10.73 -5.90
N VAL A 266 13.38 10.83 -4.58
CA VAL A 266 13.78 12.00 -3.79
C VAL A 266 15.29 12.18 -3.85
N LEU A 267 16.07 11.13 -3.60
CA LEU A 267 17.53 11.17 -3.65
C LEU A 267 18.04 11.54 -5.04
N ARG A 268 17.43 10.99 -6.10
CA ARG A 268 17.71 11.38 -7.50
C ARG A 268 17.52 12.88 -7.74
N GLN A 269 16.53 13.50 -7.08
CA GLN A 269 16.23 14.92 -7.22
C GLN A 269 17.12 15.81 -6.35
N THR A 270 17.36 15.43 -5.09
CA THR A 270 17.98 16.30 -4.07
C THR A 270 19.49 16.08 -3.90
N ASP A 271 20.00 14.87 -4.18
CA ASP A 271 21.42 14.53 -4.16
C ASP A 271 21.73 13.47 -5.23
N ASN A 272 21.68 13.92 -6.49
CA ASN A 272 21.88 13.04 -7.65
C ASN A 272 23.27 12.38 -7.66
N ALA A 273 24.29 13.04 -7.10
CA ALA A 273 25.63 12.49 -7.01
C ALA A 273 25.67 11.26 -6.09
N THR A 274 25.01 11.32 -4.92
CA THR A 274 24.86 10.13 -4.07
C THR A 274 24.02 9.08 -4.74
N TYR A 275 22.89 9.44 -5.35
CA TYR A 275 22.06 8.51 -6.13
C TYR A 275 22.88 7.72 -7.17
N ARG A 276 23.68 8.42 -7.99
CA ARG A 276 24.62 7.82 -8.97
C ARG A 276 25.58 6.83 -8.34
N ARG A 277 26.24 7.22 -7.24
CA ARG A 277 27.22 6.36 -6.54
C ARG A 277 26.57 5.09 -6.01
N VAL A 278 25.36 5.19 -5.45
CA VAL A 278 24.63 4.03 -4.93
C VAL A 278 24.26 3.08 -6.07
N LEU A 279 23.73 3.61 -7.19
CA LEU A 279 23.40 2.78 -8.36
C LEU A 279 24.64 2.06 -8.91
N HIS A 280 25.75 2.77 -9.06
CA HIS A 280 27.01 2.17 -9.53
C HIS A 280 27.55 1.10 -8.57
N ALA A 281 27.36 1.26 -7.26
CA ALA A 281 27.75 0.25 -6.27
C ALA A 281 26.89 -1.02 -6.37
N LEU A 282 25.60 -0.89 -6.69
CA LEU A 282 24.70 -2.01 -6.93
C LEU A 282 25.04 -2.74 -8.23
N ASP A 283 25.10 -1.99 -9.34
CA ASP A 283 25.35 -2.51 -10.68
C ASP A 283 26.05 -1.43 -11.53
N PRO A 284 27.37 -1.55 -11.77
CA PRO A 284 28.13 -0.62 -12.60
C PRO A 284 27.64 -0.50 -14.05
N GLU A 285 26.94 -1.52 -14.57
CA GLU A 285 26.46 -1.57 -15.95
C GLU A 285 25.00 -1.11 -16.09
N LEU A 286 24.35 -0.73 -14.98
CA LEU A 286 22.91 -0.43 -14.95
C LEU A 286 22.50 0.69 -15.90
N GLU A 287 23.34 1.71 -16.07
CA GLU A 287 23.08 2.82 -17.00
C GLU A 287 23.03 2.36 -18.47
N GLN A 288 23.74 1.29 -18.81
CA GLN A 288 23.70 0.71 -20.14
C GLN A 288 22.58 -0.33 -20.31
N HIS A 289 21.85 -0.66 -19.24
CA HIS A 289 20.77 -1.65 -19.28
C HIS A 289 19.70 -1.23 -20.32
N PRO A 290 19.29 -2.12 -21.25
CA PRO A 290 18.37 -1.75 -22.34
C PRO A 290 17.05 -1.15 -21.86
N ALA A 291 16.45 -1.72 -20.81
CA ALA A 291 15.20 -1.19 -20.26
C ALA A 291 15.35 0.22 -19.66
N VAL A 292 16.50 0.52 -19.04
CA VAL A 292 16.79 1.83 -18.44
C VAL A 292 16.96 2.88 -19.53
N ARG A 293 17.71 2.57 -20.59
CA ARG A 293 17.85 3.47 -21.75
C ARG A 293 16.52 3.69 -22.47
N ALA A 294 15.75 2.64 -22.70
CA ALA A 294 14.51 2.71 -23.46
C ALA A 294 13.38 3.41 -22.69
N SER A 295 13.29 3.17 -21.38
CA SER A 295 12.12 3.54 -20.58
C SER A 295 12.42 4.58 -19.51
N GLY A 296 13.68 4.77 -19.15
CA GLY A 296 14.07 5.44 -17.93
C GLY A 296 14.65 6.83 -18.09
N GLY A 297 15.33 7.21 -17.02
CA GLY A 297 16.07 8.44 -16.86
C GLY A 297 16.85 8.39 -15.55
N LEU A 298 17.92 9.16 -15.51
CA LEU A 298 18.87 9.15 -14.42
C LEU A 298 19.04 10.58 -13.86
N GLU A 299 19.06 11.60 -14.71
CA GLU A 299 19.15 13.00 -14.28
C GLU A 299 18.01 13.46 -13.36
N PRO A 300 18.21 14.51 -12.53
CA PRO A 300 17.13 15.16 -11.80
C PRO A 300 15.96 15.54 -12.73
N PHE A 301 14.76 15.61 -12.17
CA PHE A 301 13.56 15.97 -12.90
C PHE A 301 13.56 17.47 -13.21
N GLN A 302 13.52 17.82 -14.50
CA GLN A 302 13.42 19.20 -14.98
C GLN A 302 11.97 19.58 -15.21
N ILE A 303 11.20 18.71 -15.88
CA ILE A 303 9.76 18.90 -16.08
C ILE A 303 9.00 18.51 -14.80
N GLY A 304 9.41 17.40 -14.18
CA GLY A 304 8.66 16.77 -13.09
C GLY A 304 7.70 15.71 -13.61
N LEU A 305 7.04 15.05 -12.66
CA LEU A 305 6.10 13.96 -12.91
C LEU A 305 4.68 14.42 -12.64
N TYR A 306 3.75 13.78 -13.35
CA TYR A 306 2.33 13.76 -13.00
C TYR A 306 2.07 12.48 -12.22
N GLY A 307 1.52 12.59 -11.01
CA GLY A 307 1.09 11.42 -10.24
C GLY A 307 -0.32 11.03 -10.63
N CYS A 308 -0.52 9.78 -11.02
CA CYS A 308 -1.85 9.21 -11.29
C CYS A 308 -1.88 7.82 -10.66
N SER A 309 -2.33 7.73 -9.42
CA SER A 309 -2.20 6.53 -8.61
C SER A 309 -3.50 6.20 -7.92
N GLU A 310 -3.85 4.92 -7.85
CA GLU A 310 -5.02 4.47 -7.08
C GLU A 310 -4.98 5.01 -5.64
N MET A 311 -3.80 4.88 -5.01
CA MET A 311 -3.56 5.30 -3.64
C MET A 311 -2.54 6.44 -3.54
N LEU A 312 -2.81 7.43 -2.68
CA LEU A 312 -1.83 8.40 -2.20
C LEU A 312 -1.40 8.13 -0.75
N ASN A 313 -0.11 8.35 -0.47
CA ASN A 313 0.55 8.06 0.80
C ASN A 313 1.75 9.01 1.05
N GLU A 314 2.53 8.72 2.09
CA GLU A 314 3.77 9.43 2.47
C GLU A 314 4.75 9.62 1.33
N GLY A 315 4.87 8.63 0.44
CA GLY A 315 5.78 8.69 -0.70
C GLY A 315 5.43 9.87 -1.59
N PHE A 316 4.15 10.01 -1.95
CA PHE A 316 3.68 11.14 -2.74
C PHE A 316 3.83 12.47 -2.03
N LYS A 317 3.56 12.55 -0.72
CA LYS A 317 3.83 13.75 0.07
C LYS A 317 5.29 14.21 -0.12
N GLN A 318 6.26 13.30 0.07
CA GLN A 318 7.67 13.64 -0.06
C GLN A 318 8.05 14.01 -1.51
N LEU A 319 7.47 13.33 -2.50
CA LEU A 319 7.70 13.65 -3.92
C LEU A 319 7.13 15.00 -4.32
N VAL A 320 6.01 15.44 -3.74
CA VAL A 320 5.46 16.80 -3.90
C VAL A 320 6.38 17.80 -3.20
N ASP A 321 6.71 17.59 -1.93
CA ASP A 321 7.51 18.51 -1.12
C ASP A 321 8.91 18.77 -1.72
N CYS A 322 9.53 17.78 -2.38
CA CYS A 322 10.83 17.94 -3.05
C CYS A 322 10.72 18.35 -4.54
N GLY A 323 9.52 18.58 -5.04
CA GLY A 323 9.25 19.03 -6.40
C GLY A 323 9.43 17.98 -7.49
N VAL A 324 9.46 16.68 -7.17
CA VAL A 324 9.45 15.61 -8.18
C VAL A 324 8.08 15.54 -8.86
N ILE A 325 7.00 15.59 -8.09
CA ILE A 325 5.62 15.63 -8.59
C ILE A 325 5.22 17.10 -8.72
N ARG A 326 5.15 17.58 -9.96
CA ARG A 326 4.81 18.99 -10.28
C ARG A 326 4.32 19.21 -11.71
N ARG A 327 4.36 18.19 -12.57
CA ARG A 327 3.85 18.33 -13.94
C ARG A 327 2.32 18.33 -13.89
N LYS A 328 1.73 19.48 -14.23
CA LYS A 328 0.29 19.67 -14.25
C LYS A 328 -0.36 19.08 -15.50
N VAL A 329 -1.58 18.60 -15.33
CA VAL A 329 -2.53 18.19 -16.37
C VAL A 329 -3.85 18.95 -16.18
N HIS A 330 -4.68 19.01 -17.21
CA HIS A 330 -5.98 19.67 -17.16
C HIS A 330 -7.05 18.82 -17.85
N ASP A 331 -8.30 18.90 -17.38
CA ASP A 331 -9.44 18.17 -17.95
C ASP A 331 -10.05 18.84 -19.20
N ASP A 332 -9.19 19.50 -20.00
CA ASP A 332 -9.57 20.18 -21.25
C ASP A 332 -8.80 19.53 -22.40
N LEU A 333 -9.51 18.74 -23.19
CA LEU A 333 -8.91 17.97 -24.28
C LEU A 333 -8.23 18.87 -25.33
N PRO A 334 -8.86 19.94 -25.85
CA PRO A 334 -8.19 20.87 -26.76
C PRO A 334 -6.91 21.47 -26.19
N LEU A 335 -6.90 21.88 -24.92
CA LEU A 335 -5.71 22.41 -24.25
C LEU A 335 -4.61 21.35 -24.16
N MET A 336 -4.93 20.15 -23.67
CA MET A 336 -3.95 19.06 -23.56
C MET A 336 -3.40 18.62 -24.92
N GLN A 337 -4.21 18.70 -25.98
CA GLN A 337 -3.76 18.43 -27.35
C GLN A 337 -2.70 19.45 -27.80
N ARG A 338 -2.96 20.75 -27.59
CA ARG A 338 -2.00 21.82 -27.92
C ARG A 338 -0.72 21.74 -27.11
N ILE A 339 -0.82 21.35 -25.83
CA ILE A 339 0.36 21.11 -24.98
C ILE A 339 1.18 19.92 -25.53
N ALA A 340 0.51 18.84 -25.94
CA ALA A 340 1.17 17.63 -26.40
C ALA A 340 1.83 17.77 -27.79
N ASP A 341 1.24 18.54 -28.70
CA ASP A 341 1.80 18.78 -30.05
C ASP A 341 2.72 20.01 -30.14
N GLY A 342 2.87 20.75 -29.03
CA GLY A 342 3.75 21.92 -28.94
C GLY A 342 3.18 23.18 -29.60
N SER A 343 1.89 23.20 -29.94
CA SER A 343 1.20 24.39 -30.47
C SER A 343 0.62 25.32 -29.39
N ALA A 344 0.71 24.95 -28.11
CA ALA A 344 0.26 25.76 -26.98
C ALA A 344 1.03 27.10 -26.91
N ASP A 345 0.28 28.18 -26.68
CA ASP A 345 0.85 29.52 -26.51
C ASP A 345 1.13 29.86 -25.03
N ALA A 346 1.61 31.08 -24.77
CA ALA A 346 1.88 31.55 -23.41
C ALA A 346 0.63 31.60 -22.52
N ALA A 347 -0.56 31.85 -23.10
CA ALA A 347 -1.81 31.90 -22.36
C ALA A 347 -2.27 30.48 -21.98
N ASP A 348 -2.08 29.50 -22.85
CA ASP A 348 -2.32 28.08 -22.56
C ASP A 348 -1.44 27.59 -21.41
N HIS A 349 -0.15 27.90 -21.44
CA HIS A 349 0.77 27.55 -20.35
C HIS A 349 0.42 28.26 -19.04
N ALA A 350 0.04 29.54 -19.09
CA ALA A 350 -0.41 30.27 -17.91
C ALA A 350 -1.73 29.71 -17.33
N ARG A 351 -2.64 29.25 -18.20
CA ARG A 351 -3.87 28.56 -17.80
C ARG A 351 -3.56 27.22 -17.13
N LEU A 352 -2.74 26.37 -17.75
CA LEU A 352 -2.32 25.10 -17.16
C LEU A 352 -1.61 25.28 -15.82
N ALA A 353 -0.76 26.31 -15.69
CA ALA A 353 -0.08 26.63 -14.44
C ALA A 353 -1.06 27.01 -13.33
N ARG A 354 -2.13 27.75 -13.64
CA ARG A 354 -3.14 28.20 -12.66
C ARG A 354 -4.16 27.12 -12.31
N GLU A 355 -4.68 26.41 -13.30
CA GLU A 355 -5.86 25.53 -13.19
C GLU A 355 -5.51 24.04 -13.18
N GLY A 356 -4.29 23.68 -13.54
CA GLY A 356 -3.89 22.29 -13.69
C GLY A 356 -3.60 21.59 -12.35
N GLU A 357 -3.79 20.27 -12.37
CA GLU A 357 -3.56 19.36 -11.26
C GLU A 357 -2.32 18.50 -11.55
N PHE A 358 -1.47 18.24 -10.56
CA PHE A 358 -0.25 17.44 -10.75
C PHE A 358 -0.32 16.06 -10.09
N LEU A 359 -1.34 15.79 -9.28
CA LEU A 359 -1.48 14.54 -8.54
C LEU A 359 -2.94 14.13 -8.44
N HIS A 360 -3.27 13.00 -9.06
CA HIS A 360 -4.57 12.37 -8.93
C HIS A 360 -4.47 11.08 -8.13
N GLY A 361 -5.46 10.85 -7.27
CA GLY A 361 -5.71 9.52 -6.74
C GLY A 361 -7.14 9.29 -6.30
N ALA A 362 -7.48 8.03 -6.04
CA ALA A 362 -8.86 7.61 -5.78
C ALA A 362 -9.15 7.28 -4.30
N PHE A 363 -8.11 6.95 -3.55
CA PHE A 363 -8.18 6.86 -2.09
C PHE A 363 -6.83 7.23 -1.44
N TYR A 364 -6.86 7.90 -0.29
CA TYR A 364 -5.67 8.36 0.41
C TYR A 364 -5.59 7.66 1.76
N LEU A 365 -4.44 7.03 2.04
CA LEU A 365 -4.22 6.29 3.28
C LEU A 365 -2.76 6.45 3.70
N GLY A 366 -2.54 6.95 4.90
CA GLY A 366 -1.19 7.23 5.38
C GLY A 366 -1.13 7.23 6.90
N SER A 367 -0.09 7.85 7.42
CA SER A 367 0.18 8.16 8.81
C SER A 367 -0.57 9.43 9.26
N PRO A 368 -0.63 9.68 10.58
CA PRO A 368 -1.14 10.95 11.10
C PRO A 368 -0.46 12.19 10.48
N ASP A 369 0.84 12.13 10.21
CA ASP A 369 1.60 13.23 9.61
C ASP A 369 1.15 13.52 8.17
N PHE A 370 0.78 12.49 7.40
CA PHE A 370 0.27 12.66 6.05
C PHE A 370 -1.12 13.31 6.03
N TYR A 371 -2.01 12.90 6.93
CA TYR A 371 -3.32 13.56 7.06
C TYR A 371 -3.18 15.01 7.55
N GLN A 372 -2.21 15.27 8.43
CA GLN A 372 -1.90 16.63 8.86
C GLN A 372 -1.39 17.49 7.69
N TRP A 373 -0.46 16.95 6.89
CA TRP A 373 0.01 17.61 5.68
C TRP A 373 -1.13 17.99 4.74
N LEU A 374 -2.07 17.08 4.46
CA LEU A 374 -3.25 17.39 3.63
C LEU A 374 -4.11 18.54 4.18
N ARG A 375 -4.27 18.64 5.52
CA ARG A 375 -5.01 19.73 6.16
C ARG A 375 -4.28 21.07 6.08
N ASP A 376 -2.95 21.03 6.16
CA ASP A 376 -2.10 22.22 6.23
C ASP A 376 -1.67 22.76 4.85
N LEU A 377 -1.98 22.04 3.77
CA LEU A 377 -1.74 22.51 2.40
C LEU A 377 -2.35 23.90 2.18
N ASP A 378 -1.61 24.78 1.52
CA ASP A 378 -2.17 26.02 0.98
C ASP A 378 -3.22 25.71 -0.10
N ALA A 379 -4.05 26.70 -0.43
CA ALA A 379 -5.16 26.51 -1.37
C ALA A 379 -4.69 26.10 -2.78
N GLU A 380 -3.59 26.68 -3.28
CA GLU A 380 -3.09 26.38 -4.63
C GLU A 380 -2.58 24.93 -4.73
N THR A 381 -1.79 24.50 -3.76
CA THR A 381 -1.27 23.12 -3.71
C THR A 381 -2.41 22.12 -3.51
N ARG A 382 -3.39 22.44 -2.66
CA ARG A 382 -4.54 21.58 -2.41
C ARG A 382 -5.42 21.42 -3.66
N ASP A 383 -5.67 22.51 -4.39
CA ASP A 383 -6.48 22.49 -5.60
C ASP A 383 -5.77 21.78 -6.76
N ALA A 384 -4.43 21.67 -6.70
CA ALA A 384 -3.65 20.90 -7.66
C ALA A 384 -3.58 19.38 -7.37
N ILE A 385 -4.21 18.92 -6.27
CA ILE A 385 -4.34 17.50 -5.90
C ILE A 385 -5.81 17.06 -6.10
N GLY A 386 -6.04 16.26 -7.13
CA GLY A 386 -7.36 15.77 -7.51
C GLY A 386 -7.73 14.44 -6.83
N MET A 387 -8.87 14.40 -6.15
CA MET A 387 -9.50 13.16 -5.68
C MET A 387 -10.50 12.65 -6.72
N ARG A 388 -10.10 11.62 -7.48
CA ARG A 388 -10.84 11.09 -8.64
C ARG A 388 -11.52 9.76 -8.31
N ARG A 389 -12.39 9.30 -9.21
CA ARG A 389 -13.08 8.01 -9.06
C ARG A 389 -12.16 6.85 -9.46
N ILE A 390 -12.40 5.65 -8.94
CA ILE A 390 -11.67 4.45 -9.38
C ILE A 390 -11.88 4.17 -10.87
N SER A 391 -13.09 4.42 -11.38
CA SER A 391 -13.40 4.29 -12.81
C SER A 391 -12.58 5.21 -13.73
N GLU A 392 -12.03 6.30 -13.21
CA GLU A 392 -11.12 7.19 -13.94
C GLU A 392 -9.66 6.76 -13.75
N ILE A 393 -9.22 6.48 -12.51
CA ILE A 393 -7.81 6.22 -12.21
C ILE A 393 -7.33 4.85 -12.69
N ASN A 394 -8.17 3.82 -12.55
CA ASN A 394 -7.78 2.42 -12.73
C ASN A 394 -8.12 1.87 -14.13
N GLN A 395 -8.59 2.69 -15.06
CA GLN A 395 -8.78 2.25 -16.44
C GLN A 395 -8.60 3.40 -17.41
N LEU A 396 -8.37 3.04 -18.66
CA LEU A 396 -8.26 3.99 -19.78
C LEU A 396 -9.56 4.06 -20.59
N TYR A 397 -10.36 3.00 -20.52
CA TYR A 397 -11.58 2.84 -21.30
C TYR A 397 -12.81 3.19 -20.46
N GLY A 398 -13.86 3.69 -21.10
CA GLY A 398 -15.14 4.01 -20.45
C GLY A 398 -15.29 5.47 -20.00
N GLY A 399 -14.23 6.27 -20.11
CA GLY A 399 -14.22 7.72 -19.85
C GLY A 399 -13.73 8.53 -21.04
N ASN A 400 -12.91 9.55 -20.80
CA ASN A 400 -12.29 10.37 -21.84
C ASN A 400 -10.93 9.80 -22.24
N GLU A 401 -10.95 8.66 -22.95
CA GLU A 401 -9.74 7.93 -23.33
C GLU A 401 -8.70 8.81 -24.03
N THR A 402 -9.13 9.70 -24.93
CA THR A 402 -8.20 10.56 -25.68
C THR A 402 -7.47 11.53 -24.74
N LEU A 403 -8.20 12.15 -23.82
CA LEU A 403 -7.62 13.04 -22.82
C LEU A 403 -6.65 12.29 -21.91
N GLU A 404 -7.08 11.14 -21.36
CA GLU A 404 -6.26 10.35 -20.44
C GLU A 404 -4.97 9.85 -21.09
N ARG A 405 -4.99 9.50 -22.38
CA ARG A 405 -3.79 9.15 -23.15
C ARG A 405 -2.80 10.31 -23.24
N LEU A 406 -3.29 11.54 -23.41
CA LEU A 406 -2.45 12.75 -23.45
C LEU A 406 -1.86 13.05 -22.06
N GLN A 407 -2.66 12.91 -21.00
CA GLN A 407 -2.23 13.15 -19.63
C GLN A 407 -1.20 12.08 -19.16
N ARG A 408 -1.46 10.80 -19.47
CA ARG A 408 -0.70 9.62 -18.99
C ARG A 408 0.45 9.20 -19.91
N HIS A 409 1.27 10.14 -20.36
CA HIS A 409 2.40 9.81 -21.22
C HIS A 409 3.59 9.23 -20.43
N GLN A 410 4.37 8.37 -21.10
CA GLN A 410 5.57 7.71 -20.55
C GLN A 410 5.35 7.05 -19.17
N ALA A 411 4.14 6.53 -18.94
CA ALA A 411 3.69 6.10 -17.63
C ALA A 411 4.48 4.90 -17.06
N ARG A 412 4.80 4.94 -15.78
CA ARG A 412 5.38 3.82 -15.04
C ARG A 412 4.44 3.41 -13.92
N PHE A 413 3.98 2.18 -14.01
CA PHE A 413 3.07 1.59 -13.04
C PHE A 413 3.82 0.56 -12.20
N PHE A 414 4.11 0.89 -10.96
CA PHE A 414 4.86 0.04 -10.05
C PHE A 414 3.95 -0.67 -9.06
N ASN A 415 3.99 -2.01 -9.07
CA ASN A 415 3.21 -2.83 -8.17
C ASN A 415 4.11 -3.89 -7.53
N SER A 416 3.88 -4.20 -6.26
CA SER A 416 4.53 -5.34 -5.61
C SER A 416 3.80 -6.64 -5.95
N CYS A 417 4.54 -7.73 -6.13
CA CYS A 417 3.98 -9.09 -6.14
C CYS A 417 4.70 -9.98 -5.12
N MET A 418 4.02 -11.04 -4.68
CA MET A 418 4.57 -12.01 -3.74
C MET A 418 5.62 -12.89 -4.43
N MET A 419 5.29 -13.37 -5.64
CA MET A 419 6.11 -14.28 -6.44
C MET A 419 5.89 -14.04 -7.93
N ALA A 420 6.83 -14.51 -8.74
CA ALA A 420 6.70 -14.57 -10.19
C ALA A 420 7.23 -15.90 -10.73
N THR A 421 6.65 -16.40 -11.81
CA THR A 421 7.19 -17.57 -12.51
C THR A 421 8.27 -17.17 -13.50
N ALA A 422 9.19 -18.07 -13.82
CA ALA A 422 10.25 -17.84 -14.81
C ALA A 422 9.70 -17.56 -16.23
N LEU A 423 8.43 -17.89 -16.48
CA LEU A 423 7.73 -17.59 -17.73
C LEU A 423 6.99 -16.24 -17.70
N GLY A 424 6.98 -15.54 -16.55
CA GLY A 424 6.43 -14.20 -16.39
C GLY A 424 4.97 -14.12 -15.94
N ALA A 425 4.42 -15.16 -15.28
CA ALA A 425 3.15 -15.01 -14.55
C ALA A 425 3.44 -14.47 -13.13
N ALA A 426 2.61 -13.57 -12.61
CA ALA A 426 2.78 -13.03 -11.25
C ALA A 426 1.70 -13.54 -10.28
N VAL A 427 2.09 -13.63 -9.02
CA VAL A 427 1.26 -14.04 -7.88
C VAL A 427 1.32 -12.92 -6.84
N SER A 428 0.19 -12.34 -6.49
CA SER A 428 0.15 -11.13 -5.66
C SER A 428 -0.82 -11.22 -4.47
N ASP A 429 -1.83 -12.09 -4.54
CA ASP A 429 -2.95 -12.04 -3.62
C ASP A 429 -3.38 -13.38 -3.02
N GLY A 430 -2.85 -14.53 -3.48
CA GLY A 430 -3.28 -15.86 -3.04
C GLY A 430 -2.15 -16.88 -2.87
N LEU A 431 -2.40 -17.88 -2.03
CA LEU A 431 -1.56 -19.05 -1.80
C LEU A 431 -1.85 -20.15 -2.82
N ASP A 432 -0.97 -21.16 -2.87
CA ASP A 432 -1.08 -22.30 -3.80
C ASP A 432 -2.28 -23.21 -3.52
N ASP A 433 -2.77 -23.21 -2.29
CA ASP A 433 -3.98 -23.90 -1.85
C ASP A 433 -5.28 -23.10 -2.05
N GLY A 434 -5.20 -21.94 -2.70
CA GLY A 434 -6.34 -21.09 -3.03
C GLY A 434 -6.76 -20.13 -1.91
N ARG A 435 -6.12 -20.16 -0.73
CA ARG A 435 -6.40 -19.17 0.32
C ARG A 435 -5.95 -17.78 -0.11
N VAL A 436 -6.82 -16.81 0.14
CA VAL A 436 -6.64 -15.41 -0.19
C VAL A 436 -5.85 -14.71 0.92
N VAL A 437 -4.75 -14.07 0.52
CA VAL A 437 -3.90 -13.25 1.39
C VAL A 437 -4.43 -11.83 1.47
N SER A 438 -4.89 -11.24 0.35
CA SER A 438 -5.39 -9.86 0.30
C SER A 438 -6.45 -9.68 -0.78
N GLY A 439 -6.07 -9.23 -1.97
CA GLY A 439 -6.89 -9.13 -3.16
C GLY A 439 -6.09 -8.54 -4.33
N VAL A 440 -6.60 -8.67 -5.55
CA VAL A 440 -5.91 -8.15 -6.75
C VAL A 440 -5.84 -6.61 -6.76
N GLY A 441 -6.85 -5.94 -6.22
CA GLY A 441 -6.97 -4.47 -6.27
C GLY A 441 -6.89 -3.95 -7.71
N GLY A 442 -6.20 -2.83 -7.92
CA GLY A 442 -5.91 -2.29 -9.26
C GLY A 442 -4.66 -2.84 -9.94
N GLN A 443 -4.01 -3.88 -9.41
CA GLN A 443 -2.76 -4.35 -10.03
C GLN A 443 -2.99 -4.79 -11.48
N TYR A 444 -4.01 -5.63 -11.73
CA TYR A 444 -4.35 -6.05 -13.09
C TYR A 444 -4.68 -4.86 -13.98
N ASN A 445 -5.43 -3.89 -13.45
CA ASN A 445 -5.85 -2.68 -14.13
C ASN A 445 -4.66 -1.88 -14.67
N PHE A 446 -3.67 -1.55 -13.84
CA PHE A 446 -2.49 -0.83 -14.28
C PHE A 446 -1.58 -1.64 -15.20
N VAL A 447 -1.49 -2.96 -14.98
CA VAL A 447 -0.78 -3.86 -15.90
C VAL A 447 -1.42 -3.77 -17.29
N ALA A 448 -2.73 -3.97 -17.39
CA ALA A 448 -3.45 -3.91 -18.67
C ALA A 448 -3.33 -2.51 -19.32
N MET A 449 -3.43 -1.45 -18.53
CA MET A 449 -3.25 -0.07 -19.00
C MET A 449 -1.86 0.17 -19.59
N ALA A 450 -0.81 -0.41 -18.98
CA ALA A 450 0.55 -0.31 -19.50
C ALA A 450 0.74 -0.93 -20.89
N HIS A 451 -0.04 -1.97 -21.22
CA HIS A 451 -0.06 -2.58 -22.55
C HIS A 451 -0.87 -1.75 -23.56
N ALA A 452 -1.88 -1.00 -23.10
CA ALA A 452 -2.69 -0.12 -23.94
C ALA A 452 -2.03 1.23 -24.27
N LEU A 453 -1.10 1.69 -23.43
CA LEU A 453 -0.36 2.95 -23.61
C LEU A 453 1.02 2.67 -24.26
N PRO A 454 1.31 3.18 -25.47
CA PRO A 454 2.51 2.79 -26.23
C PRO A 454 3.85 3.00 -25.53
N GLN A 455 3.96 4.06 -24.71
CA GLN A 455 5.20 4.41 -24.00
C GLN A 455 5.19 3.98 -22.53
N ALA A 456 4.13 3.31 -22.08
CA ALA A 456 3.98 2.91 -20.69
C ALA A 456 4.63 1.54 -20.44
N ARG A 457 5.03 1.33 -19.19
CA ARG A 457 5.59 0.06 -18.72
C ARG A 457 4.96 -0.32 -17.38
N SER A 458 4.63 -1.60 -17.24
CA SER A 458 4.26 -2.21 -15.97
C SER A 458 5.51 -2.81 -15.35
N ALA A 459 5.81 -2.44 -14.10
CA ALA A 459 6.95 -2.93 -13.35
C ALA A 459 6.50 -3.63 -12.07
N LEU A 460 6.70 -4.95 -12.02
CA LEU A 460 6.38 -5.78 -10.87
C LEU A 460 7.63 -5.99 -9.99
N MET A 461 7.53 -5.56 -8.74
CA MET A 461 8.61 -5.61 -7.76
C MET A 461 8.40 -6.79 -6.80
N LEU A 462 9.44 -7.59 -6.59
CA LEU A 462 9.42 -8.69 -5.64
C LEU A 462 10.79 -8.91 -5.01
N ARG A 463 10.81 -9.40 -3.78
CA ARG A 463 12.04 -9.89 -3.15
C ARG A 463 12.41 -11.21 -3.79
N ALA A 464 13.67 -11.45 -4.16
CA ALA A 464 14.08 -12.68 -4.84
C ALA A 464 13.86 -13.94 -3.97
N THR A 465 13.86 -13.78 -2.64
CA THR A 465 13.64 -14.87 -1.69
C THR A 465 12.60 -14.51 -0.62
N ARG A 466 11.94 -15.54 -0.08
CA ARG A 466 11.17 -15.49 1.17
C ARG A 466 11.84 -16.39 2.21
N ASP A 467 11.49 -16.18 3.47
CA ASP A 467 12.12 -16.82 4.63
C ASP A 467 13.64 -16.59 4.69
N ALA A 468 14.33 -17.21 5.65
CA ALA A 468 15.76 -17.02 5.84
C ALA A 468 16.46 -18.31 6.27
N GLY A 469 17.79 -18.34 6.09
CA GLY A 469 18.62 -19.48 6.49
C GLY A 469 18.23 -20.77 5.75
N ALA A 470 18.09 -21.86 6.49
CA ALA A 470 17.78 -23.18 5.93
C ALA A 470 16.37 -23.29 5.30
N HIS A 471 15.47 -22.36 5.61
CA HIS A 471 14.10 -22.34 5.07
C HIS A 471 13.94 -21.36 3.90
N ALA A 472 15.01 -20.68 3.49
CA ALA A 472 14.94 -19.71 2.40
C ALA A 472 14.43 -20.38 1.11
N ALA A 473 13.47 -19.72 0.45
CA ALA A 473 12.88 -20.20 -0.80
C ALA A 473 12.85 -19.09 -1.85
N SER A 474 13.14 -19.43 -3.10
CA SER A 474 13.03 -18.48 -4.21
C SER A 474 11.57 -18.06 -4.44
N ASN A 475 11.38 -16.76 -4.71
CA ASN A 475 10.14 -16.17 -5.20
C ASN A 475 10.12 -16.04 -6.73
N VAL A 476 11.25 -16.29 -7.41
CA VAL A 476 11.29 -16.63 -8.83
C VAL A 476 11.05 -18.13 -8.97
N ARG A 477 9.80 -18.51 -9.19
CA ARG A 477 9.31 -19.90 -9.21
C ARG A 477 9.36 -20.47 -10.63
N TRP A 478 9.35 -21.79 -10.77
CA TRP A 478 9.04 -22.41 -12.05
C TRP A 478 7.53 -22.33 -12.35
N ASN A 479 6.70 -22.79 -11.41
CA ASN A 479 5.23 -22.74 -11.43
C ASN A 479 4.69 -22.45 -10.02
N TYR A 480 3.43 -22.01 -9.95
CA TYR A 480 2.67 -21.79 -8.72
C TYR A 480 1.18 -22.06 -8.96
N GLY A 481 0.45 -22.48 -7.92
CA GLY A 481 -0.97 -22.88 -8.02
C GLY A 481 -1.96 -21.71 -8.18
N HIS A 482 -1.52 -20.48 -7.89
CA HIS A 482 -2.30 -19.25 -8.03
C HIS A 482 -1.69 -18.33 -9.09
N THR A 483 -2.51 -17.54 -9.78
CA THR A 483 -2.04 -16.56 -10.77
C THR A 483 -2.91 -15.32 -10.72
N THR A 484 -2.28 -14.17 -10.46
CA THR A 484 -2.93 -12.85 -10.48
C THR A 484 -2.76 -12.18 -11.84
N ILE A 485 -1.52 -12.14 -12.34
CA ILE A 485 -1.19 -11.57 -13.65
C ILE A 485 -0.75 -12.69 -14.59
N PRO A 486 -1.51 -13.01 -15.64
CA PRO A 486 -1.13 -14.05 -16.59
C PRO A 486 0.09 -13.62 -17.40
N ARG A 487 0.93 -14.59 -17.79
CA ARG A 487 2.20 -14.34 -18.51
C ARG A 487 2.09 -13.58 -19.83
N HIS A 488 0.89 -13.50 -20.42
CA HIS A 488 0.68 -12.72 -21.64
C HIS A 488 0.75 -11.21 -21.40
N LEU A 489 0.62 -10.79 -20.14
CA LEU A 489 0.78 -9.40 -19.70
C LEU A 489 2.16 -9.13 -19.07
N ARG A 490 3.11 -10.07 -19.18
CA ARG A 490 4.47 -9.90 -18.64
C ARG A 490 5.14 -8.67 -19.24
N ASP A 491 5.82 -7.92 -18.39
CA ASP A 491 6.55 -6.71 -18.78
C ASP A 491 7.88 -6.64 -18.00
N LEU A 492 8.05 -5.71 -17.05
CA LEU A 492 9.27 -5.60 -16.24
C LEU A 492 9.10 -6.32 -14.90
N TYR A 493 10.14 -7.05 -14.47
CA TYR A 493 10.26 -7.61 -13.13
C TYR A 493 11.53 -7.10 -12.45
N ILE A 494 11.45 -6.77 -11.16
CA ILE A 494 12.54 -6.15 -10.42
C ILE A 494 12.72 -6.87 -9.08
N THR A 495 13.93 -7.40 -8.86
CA THR A 495 14.38 -7.88 -7.55
C THR A 495 15.54 -7.02 -7.05
N GLU A 496 16.04 -7.32 -5.86
CA GLU A 496 17.24 -6.70 -5.30
C GLU A 496 18.52 -6.94 -6.11
N TYR A 497 18.44 -7.77 -7.17
CA TYR A 497 19.55 -8.12 -8.06
C TYR A 497 19.44 -7.55 -9.47
N GLY A 498 18.39 -6.77 -9.76
CA GLY A 498 18.28 -6.00 -11.01
C GLY A 498 16.92 -6.13 -11.69
N ILE A 499 16.93 -5.86 -12.99
CA ILE A 499 15.74 -5.74 -13.83
C ILE A 499 15.71 -6.88 -14.86
N ALA A 500 14.57 -7.54 -15.01
CA ALA A 500 14.27 -8.44 -16.11
C ALA A 500 13.20 -7.82 -17.01
N ASP A 501 13.53 -7.63 -18.29
CA ASP A 501 12.58 -7.15 -19.30
C ASP A 501 12.05 -8.34 -20.10
N LEU A 502 10.76 -8.67 -19.91
CA LEU A 502 10.12 -9.84 -20.51
C LEU A 502 9.17 -9.47 -21.66
N ARG A 503 8.95 -8.18 -21.90
CA ARG A 503 7.97 -7.72 -22.89
C ARG A 503 8.46 -8.10 -24.29
N HIS A 504 7.59 -8.76 -25.05
CA HIS A 504 7.87 -9.25 -26.41
C HIS A 504 9.02 -10.27 -26.52
N GLN A 505 9.52 -10.79 -25.40
CA GLN A 505 10.61 -11.77 -25.38
C GLN A 505 10.10 -13.20 -25.62
N THR A 506 10.97 -14.09 -26.09
CA THR A 506 10.64 -15.53 -26.17
C THR A 506 10.63 -16.15 -24.77
N ASP A 507 10.05 -17.34 -24.63
CA ASP A 507 10.07 -18.05 -23.33
C ASP A 507 11.50 -18.36 -22.86
N GLN A 508 12.44 -18.63 -23.77
CA GLN A 508 13.84 -18.85 -23.42
C GLN A 508 14.44 -17.57 -22.84
N ASP A 509 14.27 -16.45 -23.53
CA ASP A 509 14.82 -15.15 -23.10
C ASP A 509 14.20 -14.73 -21.76
N CYS A 510 12.91 -15.02 -21.55
CA CYS A 510 12.26 -14.75 -20.28
C CYS A 510 12.85 -15.56 -19.13
N VAL A 511 13.07 -16.86 -19.33
CA VAL A 511 13.69 -17.73 -18.33
C VAL A 511 15.09 -17.22 -17.99
N LEU A 512 15.89 -16.84 -18.98
CA LEU A 512 17.24 -16.33 -18.77
C LEU A 512 17.23 -14.98 -18.03
N ALA A 513 16.34 -14.06 -18.39
CA ALA A 513 16.20 -12.76 -17.73
C ALA A 513 15.74 -12.92 -16.27
N MET A 514 14.73 -13.75 -16.02
CA MET A 514 14.24 -14.05 -14.66
C MET A 514 15.29 -14.77 -13.81
N ALA A 515 16.04 -15.70 -14.39
CA ALA A 515 17.17 -16.34 -13.71
C ALA A 515 18.29 -15.33 -13.38
N GLY A 516 18.53 -14.35 -14.26
CA GLY A 516 19.50 -13.27 -14.05
C GLY A 516 19.17 -12.32 -12.89
N ILE A 517 17.91 -12.28 -12.43
CA ILE A 517 17.48 -11.55 -11.24
C ILE A 517 17.06 -12.47 -10.08
N CYS A 518 17.30 -13.78 -10.21
CA CYS A 518 17.10 -14.77 -9.15
C CYS A 518 18.32 -14.78 -8.21
N ASP A 519 18.10 -15.12 -6.94
CA ASP A 519 19.19 -15.39 -6.00
C ASP A 519 20.04 -16.58 -6.49
N ALA A 520 21.36 -16.41 -6.49
CA ALA A 520 22.32 -17.34 -7.07
C ALA A 520 22.16 -18.77 -6.55
N ARG A 521 21.72 -18.95 -5.29
CA ARG A 521 21.49 -20.26 -4.68
C ARG A 521 20.40 -21.09 -5.37
N PHE A 522 19.51 -20.45 -6.14
CA PHE A 522 18.37 -21.11 -6.77
C PHE A 522 18.39 -21.07 -8.31
N GLN A 523 19.40 -20.44 -8.91
CA GLN A 523 19.51 -20.29 -10.37
C GLN A 523 19.64 -21.64 -11.08
N ASP A 524 20.56 -22.50 -10.62
CA ASP A 524 20.84 -23.79 -11.27
C ASP A 524 19.63 -24.71 -11.28
N ALA A 525 18.91 -24.80 -10.15
CA ALA A 525 17.70 -25.61 -10.05
C ALA A 525 16.58 -25.10 -10.98
N LEU A 526 16.44 -23.77 -11.10
CA LEU A 526 15.47 -23.15 -12.00
C LEU A 526 15.79 -23.45 -13.46
N LEU A 527 17.05 -23.29 -13.85
CA LEU A 527 17.53 -23.54 -15.21
C LEU A 527 17.50 -25.03 -15.59
N ALA A 528 17.83 -25.93 -14.66
CA ALA A 528 17.69 -27.37 -14.85
C ALA A 528 16.22 -27.76 -15.11
N THR A 529 15.29 -27.20 -14.35
CA THR A 529 13.86 -27.40 -14.56
C THR A 529 13.42 -26.88 -15.94
N ALA A 530 13.94 -25.72 -16.35
CA ALA A 530 13.66 -25.15 -17.66
C ALA A 530 14.18 -26.01 -18.82
N LYS A 531 15.40 -26.57 -18.68
CA LYS A 531 15.99 -27.49 -19.65
C LYS A 531 15.15 -28.77 -19.79
N THR A 532 14.81 -29.41 -18.68
CA THR A 532 13.92 -30.60 -18.66
C THR A 532 12.56 -30.31 -19.29
N SER A 533 12.05 -29.09 -19.10
CA SER A 533 10.78 -28.62 -19.68
C SER A 533 10.91 -28.11 -21.12
N ARG A 534 12.06 -28.31 -21.78
CA ARG A 534 12.33 -27.91 -23.17
C ARG A 534 12.16 -26.41 -23.44
N LYS A 535 12.44 -25.57 -22.44
CA LYS A 535 12.42 -24.10 -22.56
C LYS A 535 13.79 -23.48 -22.83
N LEU A 536 14.84 -24.28 -22.86
CA LEU A 536 16.20 -23.87 -23.21
C LEU A 536 16.71 -24.69 -24.40
N ARG A 537 17.21 -24.02 -25.44
CA ARG A 537 17.77 -24.67 -26.65
C ARG A 537 19.18 -25.24 -26.44
N SER A 538 19.96 -24.64 -25.55
CA SER A 538 21.34 -24.99 -25.23
C SER A 538 21.59 -24.84 -23.74
N ASP A 539 22.80 -25.15 -23.30
CA ASP A 539 23.20 -24.82 -21.93
C ASP A 539 23.13 -23.30 -21.71
N PRO A 540 22.47 -22.85 -20.64
CA PRO A 540 22.24 -21.44 -20.39
C PRO A 540 23.53 -20.75 -19.95
N ALA A 541 23.78 -19.56 -20.50
CA ALA A 541 24.83 -18.67 -20.02
C ALA A 541 24.17 -17.44 -19.39
N LEU A 542 24.22 -17.35 -18.05
CA LEU A 542 23.80 -16.13 -17.36
C LEU A 542 24.94 -15.09 -17.38
N PRO A 543 24.62 -13.80 -17.32
CA PRO A 543 25.63 -12.75 -17.15
C PRO A 543 26.51 -13.02 -15.92
N ALA A 544 27.80 -12.71 -15.99
CA ALA A 544 28.73 -12.93 -14.87
C ALA A 544 28.26 -12.27 -13.57
N ARG A 545 27.59 -11.11 -13.66
CA ARG A 545 26.98 -10.43 -12.51
C ARG A 545 25.98 -11.30 -11.75
N ALA A 546 25.26 -12.21 -12.42
CA ALA A 546 24.23 -13.04 -11.81
C ALA A 546 24.80 -14.02 -10.77
N GLN A 547 26.07 -14.40 -10.89
CA GLN A 547 26.77 -15.23 -9.90
C GLN A 547 26.96 -14.50 -8.55
N ARG A 548 26.88 -13.17 -8.56
CA ARG A 548 26.97 -12.32 -7.36
C ARG A 548 25.60 -12.01 -6.74
N ASN A 549 24.50 -12.59 -7.24
CA ASN A 549 23.15 -12.39 -6.70
C ASN A 549 22.99 -13.07 -5.34
N THR A 550 23.65 -12.54 -4.31
CA THR A 550 23.67 -13.07 -2.96
C THR A 550 23.38 -11.97 -1.93
N PRO A 551 22.75 -12.30 -0.79
CA PRO A 551 22.51 -11.32 0.27
C PRO A 551 23.80 -10.65 0.77
N GLN A 552 24.92 -11.38 0.78
CA GLN A 552 26.22 -10.87 1.23
C GLN A 552 26.79 -9.81 0.29
N ALA A 553 26.76 -10.05 -1.03
CA ALA A 553 27.23 -9.08 -2.01
C ALA A 553 26.38 -7.80 -1.99
N LEU A 554 25.06 -7.97 -1.84
CA LEU A 554 24.13 -6.85 -1.70
C LEU A 554 24.43 -6.01 -0.45
N GLU A 555 24.59 -6.67 0.70
CA GLU A 555 24.89 -5.97 1.95
C GLU A 555 26.26 -5.25 1.87
N GLN A 556 27.26 -5.87 1.24
CA GLN A 556 28.56 -5.22 1.01
C GLN A 556 28.45 -3.97 0.13
N ALA A 557 27.61 -4.01 -0.93
CA ALA A 557 27.41 -2.90 -1.83
C ALA A 557 26.71 -1.70 -1.15
N LEU A 558 25.72 -1.96 -0.29
CA LEU A 558 24.87 -0.91 0.29
C LEU A 558 25.27 -0.48 1.71
N ALA A 559 26.04 -1.28 2.45
CA ALA A 559 26.47 -0.95 3.81
C ALA A 559 27.16 0.42 3.95
N PRO A 560 28.04 0.88 3.02
CA PRO A 560 28.64 2.21 3.12
C PRO A 560 27.59 3.33 3.14
N PHE A 561 26.56 3.24 2.30
CA PHE A 561 25.49 4.24 2.18
C PHE A 561 24.51 4.20 3.35
N ARG A 562 24.31 3.02 3.93
CA ARG A 562 23.53 2.84 5.16
C ARG A 562 24.21 3.52 6.35
N ARG A 563 25.53 3.32 6.52
CA ARG A 563 26.30 3.89 7.64
C ARG A 563 26.35 5.42 7.62
N VAL A 564 26.42 6.03 6.44
CA VAL A 564 26.45 7.49 6.29
C VAL A 564 25.05 8.12 6.24
N GLY A 565 23.98 7.31 6.36
CA GLY A 565 22.60 7.79 6.46
C GLY A 565 21.92 8.13 5.13
N SER A 566 22.57 7.93 3.98
CA SER A 566 21.96 8.16 2.65
C SER A 566 20.82 7.17 2.35
N LEU A 567 20.86 6.00 2.97
CA LEU A 567 19.78 5.02 3.00
C LEU A 567 19.39 4.83 4.47
N PRO A 568 18.48 5.63 5.04
CA PRO A 568 18.06 5.54 6.46
C PRO A 568 16.97 4.47 6.67
N ASP A 569 16.71 4.01 7.89
CA ASP A 569 15.66 2.98 8.10
C ASP A 569 14.27 3.53 7.79
N TYR A 570 14.05 4.83 8.02
CA TYR A 570 12.76 5.50 7.86
C TYR A 570 12.91 6.70 6.91
N PRO A 571 13.05 6.46 5.60
CA PRO A 571 13.33 7.54 4.64
C PRO A 571 12.21 8.57 4.50
N LEU A 572 10.97 8.18 4.82
CA LEU A 572 9.78 9.04 4.73
C LEU A 572 9.29 9.49 6.12
N GLY A 573 10.19 9.51 7.10
CA GLY A 573 9.88 9.77 8.52
C GLY A 573 9.44 8.52 9.29
N SER A 574 9.27 8.64 10.60
CA SER A 574 8.97 7.51 11.50
C SER A 574 7.87 7.85 12.50
N ASP A 575 6.98 6.90 12.75
CA ASP A 575 5.96 6.98 13.81
C ASP A 575 6.50 6.57 15.19
N PHE A 576 7.75 6.10 15.24
CA PHE A 576 8.44 5.64 16.45
C PHE A 576 9.42 6.69 16.96
N THR A 577 9.44 6.89 18.28
CA THR A 577 10.51 7.67 18.94
C THR A 577 11.87 7.00 18.75
N GLU A 578 12.98 7.73 18.91
CA GLU A 578 14.33 7.15 18.80
C GLU A 578 14.54 5.96 19.76
N VAL A 579 13.98 6.04 20.97
CA VAL A 579 13.99 4.95 21.95
C VAL A 579 13.22 3.74 21.42
N GLU A 580 12.03 3.95 20.85
CA GLU A 580 11.23 2.87 20.26
C GLU A 580 11.92 2.24 19.04
N GLN A 581 12.58 3.02 18.19
CA GLN A 581 13.34 2.49 17.06
C GLN A 581 14.51 1.61 17.53
N ARG A 582 15.22 1.99 18.60
CA ARG A 582 16.27 1.16 19.22
C ARG A 582 15.71 -0.13 19.80
N VAL A 583 14.57 -0.04 20.52
CA VAL A 583 13.88 -1.22 21.06
C VAL A 583 13.41 -2.14 19.92
N LEU A 584 12.81 -1.61 18.86
CA LEU A 584 12.32 -2.40 17.72
C LEU A 584 13.45 -3.16 17.03
N ARG A 585 14.61 -2.52 16.84
CA ARG A 585 15.83 -3.19 16.33
C ARG A 585 16.25 -4.34 17.25
N ALA A 586 16.30 -4.11 18.56
CA ALA A 586 16.64 -5.14 19.54
C ALA A 586 15.63 -6.30 19.56
N LEU A 587 14.32 -6.01 19.50
CA LEU A 587 13.27 -7.02 19.46
C LEU A 587 13.32 -7.84 18.16
N THR A 588 13.58 -7.19 17.02
CA THR A 588 13.76 -7.86 15.73
C THR A 588 14.96 -8.80 15.76
N TRP A 589 16.09 -8.34 16.32
CA TRP A 589 17.27 -9.17 16.53
C TRP A 589 16.96 -10.35 17.44
N LEU A 590 16.26 -10.12 18.56
CA LEU A 590 15.90 -11.16 19.51
C LEU A 590 15.01 -12.22 18.86
N LYS A 591 13.98 -11.80 18.10
CA LYS A 591 13.09 -12.71 17.35
C LYS A 591 13.89 -13.64 16.43
N ARG A 592 14.89 -13.11 15.71
CA ARG A 592 15.79 -13.91 14.86
C ARG A 592 16.71 -14.81 15.70
N ALA A 593 17.30 -14.29 16.76
CA ALA A 593 18.21 -15.01 17.65
C ALA A 593 17.52 -16.09 18.51
N THR A 594 16.18 -16.09 18.56
CA THR A 594 15.37 -17.10 19.25
C THR A 594 14.47 -17.90 18.30
N ALA A 595 14.78 -17.91 17.00
CA ALA A 595 13.94 -18.56 15.99
C ALA A 595 13.87 -20.10 16.10
N SER A 596 14.87 -20.74 16.75
CA SER A 596 14.88 -22.18 17.03
C SER A 596 15.06 -22.47 18.52
N ASN A 597 14.71 -23.68 18.97
CA ASN A 597 14.85 -24.06 20.38
C ASN A 597 16.30 -24.00 20.88
N SER A 598 17.25 -24.45 20.07
CA SER A 598 18.69 -24.39 20.40
C SER A 598 19.20 -22.94 20.42
N ALA A 599 18.79 -22.11 19.46
CA ALA A 599 19.15 -20.70 19.42
C ALA A 599 18.55 -19.94 20.62
N LYS A 600 17.31 -20.24 20.99
CA LYS A 600 16.63 -19.68 22.16
C LYS A 600 17.36 -20.01 23.46
N LEU A 601 17.68 -21.28 23.70
CA LEU A 601 18.46 -21.72 24.87
C LEU A 601 19.82 -21.00 24.94
N THR A 602 20.53 -20.95 23.81
CA THR A 602 21.83 -20.29 23.71
C THR A 602 21.74 -18.79 24.00
N THR A 603 20.75 -18.11 23.42
CA THR A 603 20.52 -16.67 23.60
C THR A 603 20.14 -16.35 25.04
N VAL A 604 19.27 -17.15 25.66
CA VAL A 604 18.89 -17.00 27.08
C VAL A 604 20.10 -17.19 27.99
N TRP A 605 20.88 -18.25 27.79
CA TRP A 605 22.06 -18.53 28.61
C TRP A 605 23.11 -17.41 28.49
N ARG A 606 23.39 -16.94 27.26
CA ARG A 606 24.29 -15.81 27.02
C ARG A 606 23.79 -14.50 27.64
N ALA A 607 22.49 -14.24 27.60
CA ALA A 607 21.90 -13.08 28.25
C ALA A 607 22.05 -13.16 29.78
N LEU A 608 21.87 -14.34 30.38
CA LEU A 608 22.05 -14.56 31.83
C LEU A 608 23.50 -14.40 32.29
N LEU A 609 24.47 -14.77 31.45
CA LEU A 609 25.90 -14.64 31.75
C LEU A 609 26.48 -13.25 31.46
N SER A 610 25.78 -12.42 30.68
CA SER A 610 26.26 -11.09 30.37
C SER A 610 26.19 -10.18 31.60
N ARG A 611 27.33 -9.56 31.98
CA ARG A 611 27.41 -8.64 33.13
C ARG A 611 26.57 -7.37 32.85
N ASP A 612 25.82 -6.92 33.85
CA ASP A 612 25.03 -5.69 33.82
C ASP A 612 25.93 -4.45 33.86
N ALA A 613 26.45 -4.03 32.71
CA ALA A 613 26.93 -2.66 32.54
C ALA A 613 25.70 -1.78 32.27
N ARG A 614 25.21 -1.08 33.30
CA ARG A 614 24.09 -0.13 33.17
C ARG A 614 24.57 1.08 32.37
N ASP A 615 24.27 1.09 31.08
CA ASP A 615 24.39 2.26 30.22
C ASP A 615 23.13 3.13 30.36
N ALA A 616 23.30 4.44 30.50
CA ALA A 616 22.18 5.39 30.58
C ALA A 616 21.24 5.27 29.37
N ASN A 617 21.77 4.94 28.18
CA ASN A 617 20.99 4.78 26.97
C ASN A 617 20.16 3.48 26.93
N ASP A 618 20.55 2.43 27.66
CA ASP A 618 19.73 1.22 27.80
C ASP A 618 18.64 1.40 28.87
N ALA A 619 18.88 2.28 29.86
CA ALA A 619 17.91 2.58 30.91
C ALA A 619 16.60 3.17 30.33
N ALA A 620 16.69 4.13 29.40
CA ALA A 620 15.51 4.69 28.73
C ALA A 620 14.71 3.63 27.94
N CYS A 621 15.41 2.68 27.29
CA CYS A 621 14.77 1.57 26.56
C CYS A 621 14.05 0.60 27.52
N LEU A 622 14.69 0.25 28.65
CA LEU A 622 14.10 -0.59 29.68
C LEU A 622 12.89 0.10 30.34
N GLN A 623 12.99 1.40 30.62
CA GLN A 623 11.88 2.20 31.16
C GLN A 623 10.70 2.26 30.19
N ARG A 624 10.94 2.51 28.89
CA ARG A 624 9.90 2.47 27.84
C ARG A 624 9.18 1.12 27.77
N MET A 625 9.87 0.04 28.14
CA MET A 625 9.33 -1.32 28.18
C MET A 625 8.78 -1.74 29.56
N ALA A 626 8.80 -0.83 30.54
CA ALA A 626 8.46 -1.09 31.95
C ALA A 626 9.25 -2.27 32.54
N LEU A 627 10.57 -2.29 32.30
CA LEU A 627 11.53 -3.32 32.71
C LEU A 627 12.77 -2.75 33.43
N ASP A 628 12.75 -1.47 33.78
CA ASP A 628 13.75 -0.79 34.60
C ASP A 628 13.68 -1.22 36.08
N THR A 629 12.48 -1.52 36.57
CA THR A 629 12.25 -2.12 37.91
C THR A 629 11.47 -3.44 37.82
N PRO A 630 12.07 -4.53 37.32
CA PRO A 630 11.35 -5.77 37.03
C PRO A 630 10.89 -6.50 38.31
N ARG A 631 9.60 -6.85 38.35
CA ARG A 631 8.93 -7.57 39.45
C ARG A 631 8.86 -9.07 39.11
N GLY A 632 9.38 -9.90 40.01
CA GLY A 632 9.39 -11.36 39.84
C GLY A 632 10.40 -11.89 38.83
N ILE A 633 10.42 -13.22 38.64
CA ILE A 633 11.43 -13.91 37.84
C ILE A 633 11.24 -13.68 36.34
N GLY A 634 9.99 -13.67 35.87
CA GLY A 634 9.66 -13.51 34.44
C GLY A 634 10.09 -12.15 33.87
N GLU A 635 9.79 -11.05 34.58
CA GLU A 635 10.20 -9.71 34.13
C GLU A 635 11.71 -9.52 34.21
N ARG A 636 12.39 -10.07 35.23
CA ARG A 636 13.86 -10.03 35.32
C ARG A 636 14.51 -10.73 34.13
N MET A 637 13.94 -11.85 33.68
CA MET A 637 14.41 -12.53 32.47
C MET A 637 14.16 -11.69 31.21
N GLN A 638 12.97 -11.10 31.06
CA GLN A 638 12.66 -10.21 29.93
C GLN A 638 13.59 -9.00 29.88
N ALA A 639 13.86 -8.35 31.01
CA ALA A 639 14.78 -7.22 31.14
C ALA A 639 16.20 -7.60 30.69
N ARG A 640 16.71 -8.76 31.15
CA ARG A 640 18.04 -9.26 30.75
C ARG A 640 18.12 -9.58 29.25
N LEU A 641 17.09 -10.22 28.70
CA LEU A 641 17.02 -10.53 27.26
C LEU A 641 17.00 -9.26 26.42
N LEU A 642 16.19 -8.27 26.80
CA LEU A 642 16.12 -6.99 26.10
C LEU A 642 17.45 -6.23 26.19
N ALA A 643 18.05 -6.14 27.38
CA ALA A 643 19.36 -5.50 27.56
C ALA A 643 20.46 -6.19 26.74
N TYR A 644 20.44 -7.52 26.68
CA TYR A 644 21.37 -8.28 25.83
C TYR A 644 21.16 -7.98 24.34
N ALA A 645 19.91 -7.94 23.89
CA ALA A 645 19.57 -7.62 22.50
C ALA A 645 19.97 -6.18 22.13
N LEU A 646 19.69 -5.19 22.99
CA LEU A 646 20.09 -3.79 22.81
C LEU A 646 21.60 -3.67 22.60
N ARG A 647 22.42 -4.38 23.41
CA ARG A 647 23.87 -4.41 23.23
C ARG A 647 24.30 -5.00 21.89
N LYS A 648 23.61 -6.03 21.41
CA LYS A 648 23.91 -6.66 20.12
C LYS A 648 23.53 -5.80 18.91
N THR A 649 22.65 -4.82 19.09
CA THR A 649 22.21 -3.92 18.03
C THR A 649 22.79 -2.51 18.13
N ARG A 650 23.77 -2.26 19.01
CA ARG A 650 24.42 -0.94 19.18
C ARG A 650 25.32 -0.50 18.01
N SER A 651 25.80 -1.45 17.22
CA SER A 651 26.91 -1.25 16.27
C SER A 651 26.52 -1.48 14.80
N HIS A 652 25.24 -1.31 14.45
CA HIS A 652 24.74 -1.45 13.09
C HIS A 652 23.91 -0.25 12.65
#